data_AF-A0A564K0K3-F1
#
_entry.id   AF-A0A564K0K3-F1
#
_cell.length_a   1.000
_cell.length_b   1.000
_cell.length_c   1.000
_cell.angle_alpha   90.00
_cell.angle_beta   90.00
_cell.angle_gamma   90.00
#
_symmetry.space_group_name_H-M   'P 1'
#
loop_
_entity.id
_entity.type
_entity.pdbx_description
1 polymer ?
#
loop_
_entity_poly.entity_id
_entity_poly.type
_entity_poly.pdbx_seq_one_letter_code
_entity_poly.pdbx_strand_id
1 'polypeptide(L)'
;MSHDITSCSSMRICMGQPIENRSEYECLLAVHEVLMALNEWSYIFVNFHVEGRQIDLAVFTATTILVIEAKGYSLPVTGEINGPWLQHGPFGGKRIRNAYNQALDGKYALRNAIQKVTNIDSYPNASVIIAPNIPKGSRLTIGDFKVHIGGLELVPTILQQASGANLTFVQCEKLAEQLGLEFILNKDAVLNRTVLDADRMYDIYTQSFLEFYESYTKKIINDKYNYSGEDISLKDVNNLVTKDDSGLIILGPSGCGKTLLTLSCAVSCIKAGYFPMVVAAKDFSNNFQNFLDKEMTLLHMNSAISIINSAKILGKRIILFLDGYNECSEAVKIRLTRSLKAFSLRYDAGIVMSSQCEPERADLLNLQKVIIGQPSEELKVAILKAENIDSTNENILRLLNVIHSGLEAYLIGKVAHLVPDGASRFVLFDMFAREKLKRYTSEGIRILSIFASVLISKARFSLSVREFDRLCDSQRLSSDVQNELYNSSLLKRRGDKISFEHELFFSSFIAEAVMREANGEIENIIRLLSSPRYSLSKVFILGAIEDNRLLNEVLECVKDKELITACARGECGSVAQTIVNEKVYNLLSMMVEETKGLVFEIHHNGWHGVKVDKLSLSPALEHFDLYIDAISSGLVSGNYFDYVMSACQYIDEAIAIFCEKNMIKKGDISLQYIVFSEAYVMNRNSAFSKLISFIVSGGILFHYKTSGNFDQALYQAWRDSYTFGQYYFLLAISKFNIDTNKIISIIISLIEDSEIYPYHLQLELFYFCKYCRDVGEPYHNWLIDVLERSLEKHGPTMNAIIVEAIRDTGGLDKEEDNYLGIIKAELEHVLSSDGVESDKLAWLIYSNQFDHPFESSYWQEINDLDTSKQKLLFMKACRGANVSYSFFLGTLINRLADFNDPSVCSVIIPWTSLPGEDVFSPQVAIEVFVNAHEVLGRLGIPIPAYRGKPVTSTDDVLLACGELYYWINRSDVENPQESSHTLTARQILMKHARCSSIGVLQLTTSQFLSSNGTRKSLIDFYPLISLRVAREMIIAKEEQVFYFQHGFRDNIRSVTIFSIQIIGRLGDETDLLLLNNLCDDEKFGTFAFDAIRKIESRLISSF
;
A
#
# COMPACT_ATOMS: atom_id res chain seq x y z
N MET A 1 16.30 28.63 -19.11
CA MET A 1 16.36 27.53 -20.09
C MET A 1 16.57 28.14 -21.46
N SER A 2 17.74 27.92 -22.06
CA SER A 2 17.99 28.19 -23.48
C SER A 2 17.41 27.01 -24.27
N HIS A 3 16.37 27.24 -25.06
CA HIS A 3 15.83 26.22 -25.95
C HIS A 3 16.89 25.81 -26.97
N ASP A 4 17.21 24.51 -27.01
CA ASP A 4 18.04 23.90 -28.06
C ASP A 4 17.34 24.07 -29.41
N ILE A 5 17.99 24.85 -30.28
CA ILE A 5 17.60 25.11 -31.67
C ILE A 5 18.17 23.99 -32.54
N THR A 6 17.59 22.78 -32.50
CA THR A 6 17.99 21.68 -33.40
C THR A 6 16.86 20.68 -33.66
N SER A 7 15.73 21.13 -34.22
CA SER A 7 14.90 20.30 -35.11
C SER A 7 14.17 21.16 -36.16
N CYS A 8 14.76 21.23 -37.36
CA CYS A 8 14.30 22.10 -38.45
C CYS A 8 13.20 21.43 -39.31
N SER A 9 12.19 20.84 -38.65
CA SER A 9 11.03 20.19 -39.27
C SER A 9 9.76 20.51 -38.47
N SER A 10 9.49 21.79 -38.21
CA SER A 10 8.27 22.22 -37.51
C SER A 10 7.42 23.14 -38.39
N MET A 11 6.15 22.76 -38.55
CA MET A 11 5.11 23.62 -39.09
C MET A 11 4.49 24.42 -37.95
N ARG A 12 4.28 25.71 -38.16
CA ARG A 12 3.72 26.63 -37.16
C ARG A 12 2.52 27.38 -37.75
N ILE A 13 1.40 27.37 -37.04
CA ILE A 13 0.20 28.13 -37.42
C ILE A 13 0.08 29.31 -36.48
N CYS A 14 0.01 30.53 -37.04
CA CYS A 14 -0.20 31.75 -36.28
C CYS A 14 -1.50 32.41 -36.75
N MET A 15 -2.35 32.82 -35.82
CA MET A 15 -3.67 33.35 -36.12
C MET A 15 -3.80 34.79 -35.63
N GLY A 16 -4.32 35.66 -36.48
CA GLY A 16 -4.73 37.01 -36.08
C GLY A 16 -6.15 37.01 -35.49
N GLN A 17 -7.09 36.41 -36.21
CA GLN A 17 -8.49 36.26 -35.82
C GLN A 17 -9.04 34.89 -36.26
N PRO A 18 -10.07 34.34 -35.58
CA PRO A 18 -10.71 33.08 -35.99
C PRO A 18 -11.23 33.13 -37.43
N ILE A 19 -11.10 32.04 -38.19
CA ILE A 19 -11.67 31.95 -39.54
C ILE A 19 -13.20 31.93 -39.46
N GLU A 20 -13.86 32.78 -40.23
CA GLU A 20 -15.33 32.79 -40.35
C GLU A 20 -15.84 32.08 -41.62
N ASN A 21 -15.05 32.11 -42.71
CA ASN A 21 -15.47 31.57 -44.00
C ASN A 21 -14.92 30.16 -44.24
N ARG A 22 -15.80 29.22 -44.61
CA ARG A 22 -15.41 27.84 -44.95
C ARG A 22 -14.35 27.77 -46.06
N SER A 23 -14.36 28.68 -47.03
CA SER A 23 -13.36 28.70 -48.10
C SER A 23 -11.93 28.92 -47.60
N GLU A 24 -11.74 29.72 -46.55
CA GLU A 24 -10.43 29.98 -45.94
C GLU A 24 -9.92 28.72 -45.23
N TYR A 25 -10.82 27.99 -44.55
CA TYR A 25 -10.47 26.74 -43.87
C TYR A 25 -10.13 25.60 -44.83
N GLU A 26 -10.93 25.39 -45.88
CA GLU A 26 -10.64 24.37 -46.90
C GLU A 26 -9.29 24.68 -47.59
N CYS A 27 -8.96 25.96 -47.75
CA CYS A 27 -7.65 26.39 -48.23
C CYS A 27 -6.53 26.12 -47.22
N LEU A 28 -6.75 26.38 -45.92
CA LEU A 28 -5.81 26.06 -44.84
C LEU A 28 -5.51 24.56 -44.80
N LEU A 29 -6.53 23.71 -44.92
CA LEU A 29 -6.34 22.25 -44.96
C LEU A 29 -5.49 21.83 -46.17
N ALA A 30 -5.79 22.34 -47.36
CA ALA A 30 -5.00 22.02 -48.56
C ALA A 30 -3.54 22.48 -48.43
N VAL A 31 -3.29 23.66 -47.87
CA VAL A 31 -1.93 24.15 -47.57
C VAL A 31 -1.24 23.26 -46.55
N HIS A 32 -1.91 22.95 -45.44
CA HIS A 32 -1.38 22.13 -44.37
C HIS A 32 -1.00 20.73 -44.87
N GLU A 33 -1.84 20.09 -45.68
CA GLU A 33 -1.55 18.78 -46.29
C GLU A 33 -0.31 18.82 -47.19
N VAL A 34 -0.16 19.85 -48.02
CA VAL A 34 1.03 20.02 -48.88
C VAL A 34 2.29 20.24 -48.06
N LEU A 35 2.25 21.09 -47.04
CA LEU A 35 3.42 21.39 -46.22
C LEU A 35 3.85 20.20 -45.34
N MET A 36 2.90 19.39 -44.85
CA MET A 36 3.22 18.14 -44.13
C MET A 36 4.01 17.17 -45.01
N ALA A 37 3.77 17.16 -46.33
CA ALA A 37 4.50 16.32 -47.28
C ALA A 37 5.91 16.84 -47.62
N LEU A 38 6.17 18.16 -47.47
CA LEU A 38 7.44 18.79 -47.83
C LEU A 38 8.54 18.59 -46.77
N ASN A 39 8.19 18.22 -45.53
CA ASN A 39 9.12 17.95 -44.42
C ASN A 39 10.19 19.05 -44.19
N GLU A 40 9.82 20.31 -44.43
CA GLU A 40 10.63 21.52 -44.17
C GLU A 40 9.96 22.38 -43.09
N TRP A 41 10.71 23.33 -42.51
CA TRP A 41 10.10 24.33 -41.64
C TRP A 41 9.08 25.17 -42.41
N SER A 42 7.96 25.48 -41.77
CA SER A 42 6.94 26.32 -42.41
C SER A 42 6.13 27.13 -41.40
N TYR A 43 5.69 28.31 -41.82
CA TYR A 43 4.69 29.11 -41.11
C TYR A 43 3.44 29.29 -41.96
N ILE A 44 2.28 29.22 -41.32
CA ILE A 44 1.00 29.59 -41.91
C ILE A 44 0.40 30.69 -41.04
N PHE A 45 0.34 31.90 -41.58
CA PHE A 45 -0.38 33.01 -40.95
C PHE A 45 -1.80 33.02 -41.49
N VAL A 46 -2.76 33.04 -40.58
CA VAL A 46 -4.18 32.86 -40.89
C VAL A 46 -4.95 34.07 -40.41
N ASN A 47 -5.82 34.56 -41.30
CA ASN A 47 -6.82 35.59 -41.04
C ASN A 47 -6.28 36.75 -40.19
N PHE A 48 -5.35 37.50 -40.76
CA PHE A 48 -4.64 38.58 -40.05
C PHE A 48 -4.69 39.89 -40.83
N HIS A 49 -4.45 40.99 -40.13
CA HIS A 49 -4.45 42.33 -40.72
C HIS A 49 -3.02 42.86 -40.86
N VAL A 50 -2.70 43.44 -42.01
CA VAL A 50 -1.39 44.02 -42.31
C VAL A 50 -1.54 45.25 -43.20
N GLU A 51 -0.90 46.37 -42.83
CA GLU A 51 -1.01 47.68 -43.52
C GLU A 51 -2.46 48.09 -43.88
N GLY A 52 -3.42 47.80 -43.00
CA GLY A 52 -4.84 48.12 -43.22
C GLY A 52 -5.59 47.19 -44.17
N ARG A 53 -5.02 46.03 -44.53
CA ARG A 53 -5.66 44.99 -45.34
C ARG A 53 -5.71 43.67 -44.57
N GLN A 54 -6.82 42.96 -44.71
CA GLN A 54 -6.95 41.58 -44.24
C GLN A 54 -6.31 40.65 -45.27
N ILE A 55 -5.57 39.66 -44.80
CA ILE A 55 -5.03 38.57 -45.60
C ILE A 55 -5.59 37.26 -45.04
N ASP A 56 -6.19 36.46 -45.92
CA ASP A 56 -6.81 35.19 -45.55
C ASP A 56 -5.75 34.17 -45.12
N LEU A 57 -4.75 33.91 -45.97
CA LEU A 57 -3.60 33.07 -45.62
C LEU A 57 -2.29 33.66 -46.18
N ALA A 58 -1.21 33.56 -45.41
CA ALA A 58 0.15 33.72 -45.89
C ALA A 58 1.02 32.54 -45.44
N VAL A 59 1.69 31.90 -46.39
CA VAL A 59 2.51 30.71 -46.17
C VAL A 59 3.97 31.05 -46.38
N PHE A 60 4.83 30.59 -45.48
CA PHE A 60 6.27 30.83 -45.52
C PHE A 60 7.02 29.51 -45.40
N THR A 61 7.93 29.24 -46.34
CA THR A 61 8.87 28.13 -46.34
C THR A 61 10.29 28.65 -46.59
N ALA A 62 11.27 27.76 -46.67
CA ALA A 62 12.65 28.12 -47.01
C ALA A 62 12.79 28.82 -48.38
N THR A 63 11.89 28.53 -49.32
CA THR A 63 12.00 28.94 -50.72
C THR A 63 10.81 29.72 -51.24
N THR A 64 9.71 29.78 -50.48
CA THR A 64 8.44 30.33 -50.96
C THR A 64 7.71 31.14 -49.88
N ILE A 65 7.26 32.33 -50.27
CA ILE A 65 6.26 33.14 -49.57
C ILE A 65 5.05 33.22 -50.48
N LEU A 66 3.90 32.71 -50.03
CA LEU A 66 2.67 32.67 -50.79
C LEU A 66 1.54 33.38 -50.04
N VAL A 67 0.96 34.40 -50.65
CA VAL A 67 -0.29 35.04 -50.19
C VAL A 67 -1.47 34.41 -50.90
N ILE A 68 -2.46 33.92 -50.15
CA ILE A 68 -3.67 33.33 -50.71
C ILE A 68 -4.88 34.18 -50.31
N GLU A 69 -5.64 34.57 -51.32
CA GLU A 69 -6.99 35.10 -51.16
C GLU A 69 -8.00 33.97 -51.43
N ALA A 70 -8.71 33.52 -50.41
CA ALA A 70 -9.67 32.44 -50.53
C ALA A 70 -11.07 32.97 -50.89
N LYS A 71 -11.75 32.32 -51.83
CA LYS A 71 -13.12 32.70 -52.23
C LYS A 71 -14.06 31.52 -52.33
N GLY A 72 -15.18 31.59 -51.61
CA GLY A 72 -16.26 30.60 -51.64
C GLY A 72 -17.45 31.06 -52.47
N TYR A 73 -17.41 30.88 -53.79
CA TYR A 73 -18.53 31.22 -54.66
C TYR A 73 -19.51 30.05 -54.77
N SER A 74 -20.81 30.30 -54.55
CA SER A 74 -21.88 29.31 -54.73
C SER A 74 -22.52 29.32 -56.13
N LEU A 75 -22.25 30.37 -56.92
CA LEU A 75 -22.80 30.59 -58.26
C LEU A 75 -21.68 30.86 -59.28
N PRO A 76 -21.89 30.61 -60.58
CA PRO A 76 -20.87 30.82 -61.62
C PRO A 76 -20.34 32.25 -61.67
N VAL A 77 -19.03 32.42 -61.84
CA VAL A 77 -18.37 33.73 -61.86
C VAL A 77 -17.63 33.95 -63.17
N THR A 78 -17.68 35.18 -63.69
CA THR A 78 -16.83 35.65 -64.78
C THR A 78 -15.92 36.77 -64.30
N GLY A 79 -14.62 36.65 -64.57
CA GLY A 79 -13.63 37.58 -64.08
C GLY A 79 -12.34 37.52 -64.87
N GLU A 80 -11.82 38.69 -65.20
CA GLU A 80 -10.49 38.87 -65.80
C GLU A 80 -9.57 39.66 -64.87
N ILE A 81 -8.31 39.86 -65.29
CA ILE A 81 -7.32 40.67 -64.56
C ILE A 81 -7.85 42.09 -64.36
N ASN A 82 -8.42 42.69 -65.41
CA ASN A 82 -8.93 44.05 -65.40
C ASN A 82 -10.46 44.10 -65.31
N GLY A 83 -10.97 45.12 -64.61
CA GLY A 83 -12.41 45.36 -64.49
C GLY A 83 -13.09 44.59 -63.34
N PRO A 84 -14.40 44.84 -63.11
CA PRO A 84 -15.15 44.18 -62.06
C PRO A 84 -15.43 42.72 -62.42
N TRP A 85 -15.44 41.86 -61.41
CA TRP A 85 -15.90 40.48 -61.57
C TRP A 85 -17.44 40.43 -61.51
N LEU A 86 -18.03 39.44 -62.17
CA LEU A 86 -19.48 39.26 -62.27
C LEU A 86 -19.86 37.87 -61.77
N GLN A 87 -20.75 37.81 -60.79
CA GLN A 87 -21.38 36.56 -60.34
C GLN A 87 -22.74 36.40 -61.03
N HIS A 88 -22.95 35.30 -61.71
CA HIS A 88 -24.15 35.01 -62.49
C HIS A 88 -25.20 34.31 -61.63
N GLY A 89 -26.27 35.03 -61.32
CA GLY A 89 -27.44 34.48 -60.63
C GLY A 89 -28.62 34.28 -61.57
N PRO A 90 -29.69 33.62 -61.09
CA PRO A 90 -30.92 33.38 -61.86
C PRO A 90 -31.64 34.66 -62.32
N PHE A 91 -31.31 35.82 -61.74
CA PHE A 91 -31.91 37.13 -62.06
C PHE A 91 -30.94 38.09 -62.76
N GLY A 92 -29.79 37.62 -63.25
CA GLY A 92 -28.76 38.43 -63.91
C GLY A 92 -27.41 38.44 -63.18
N GLY A 93 -26.44 39.19 -63.74
CA GLY A 93 -25.08 39.28 -63.21
C GLY A 93 -24.92 40.36 -62.13
N LYS A 94 -24.42 39.98 -60.95
CA LYS A 94 -24.05 40.90 -59.87
C LYS A 94 -22.56 41.26 -59.97
N ARG A 95 -22.24 42.56 -59.97
CA ARG A 95 -20.84 43.02 -59.84
C ARG A 95 -20.31 42.71 -58.44
N ILE A 96 -19.18 42.02 -58.38
CA ILE A 96 -18.43 41.71 -57.17
C ILE A 96 -17.02 42.29 -57.28
N ARG A 97 -16.34 42.42 -56.14
CA ARG A 97 -14.96 42.90 -56.12
C ARG A 97 -14.06 41.93 -56.89
N ASN A 98 -13.10 42.48 -57.61
CA ASN A 98 -12.13 41.70 -58.35
C ASN A 98 -11.19 41.00 -57.34
N ALA A 99 -11.22 39.67 -57.29
CA ALA A 99 -10.42 38.89 -56.34
C ALA A 99 -8.92 38.91 -56.69
N TYR A 100 -8.58 39.04 -57.99
CA TYR A 100 -7.19 39.23 -58.42
C TYR A 100 -6.59 40.50 -57.80
N ASN A 101 -7.33 41.61 -57.82
CA ASN A 101 -6.87 42.86 -57.21
C ASN A 101 -6.76 42.76 -55.68
N GLN A 102 -7.63 41.98 -55.02
CA GLN A 102 -7.54 41.74 -53.57
C GLN A 102 -6.25 40.97 -53.22
N ALA A 103 -5.97 39.86 -53.91
CA ALA A 103 -4.74 39.11 -53.72
C ALA A 103 -3.48 39.94 -54.05
N LEU A 104 -3.54 40.77 -55.10
CA LEU A 104 -2.43 41.66 -55.48
C LEU A 104 -2.17 42.74 -54.43
N ASP A 105 -3.23 43.35 -53.90
CA ASP A 105 -3.14 44.33 -52.81
C ASP A 105 -2.58 43.67 -51.54
N GLY A 106 -3.04 42.46 -51.19
CA GLY A 106 -2.53 41.67 -50.07
C GLY A 106 -1.05 41.33 -50.20
N LYS A 107 -0.61 40.92 -51.40
CA LYS A 107 0.81 40.71 -51.74
C LYS A 107 1.66 41.95 -51.52
N TYR A 108 1.16 43.13 -51.88
CA TYR A 108 1.87 44.40 -51.66
C TYR A 108 1.90 44.81 -50.19
N ALA A 109 0.78 44.65 -49.48
CA ALA A 109 0.70 44.92 -48.04
C ALA A 109 1.66 44.03 -47.24
N LEU A 110 1.68 42.72 -47.52
CA LEU A 110 2.60 41.80 -46.86
C LEU A 110 4.06 42.14 -47.16
N ARG A 111 4.42 42.45 -48.41
CA ARG A 111 5.78 42.89 -48.75
C ARG A 111 6.21 44.09 -47.92
N ASN A 112 5.34 45.10 -47.81
CA ASN A 112 5.67 46.31 -47.06
C ASN A 112 5.88 46.01 -45.57
N ALA A 113 5.11 45.09 -44.98
CA ALA A 113 5.32 44.65 -43.60
C ALA A 113 6.61 43.85 -43.44
N ILE A 114 6.93 42.96 -44.39
CA ILE A 114 8.21 42.23 -44.40
C ILE A 114 9.37 43.21 -44.47
N GLN A 115 9.28 44.27 -45.30
CA GLN A 115 10.32 45.30 -45.43
C GLN A 115 10.64 46.01 -44.10
N LYS A 116 9.68 46.06 -43.16
CA LYS A 116 9.89 46.62 -41.82
C LYS A 116 10.68 45.68 -40.90
N VAL A 117 10.70 44.38 -41.19
CA VAL A 117 11.42 43.35 -40.43
C VAL A 117 12.78 43.04 -41.04
N THR A 118 12.86 42.97 -42.38
CA THR A 118 14.08 42.65 -43.14
C THR A 118 14.03 43.21 -44.55
N ASN A 119 15.19 43.44 -45.18
CA ASN A 119 15.24 43.90 -46.56
C ASN A 119 14.94 42.76 -47.54
N ILE A 120 13.98 42.98 -48.43
CA ILE A 120 13.66 42.07 -49.55
C ILE A 120 13.60 42.84 -50.88
N ASP A 121 14.20 42.28 -51.93
CA ASP A 121 14.33 42.96 -53.23
C ASP A 121 13.21 42.62 -54.22
N SER A 122 12.33 41.68 -53.87
CA SER A 122 11.24 41.22 -54.74
C SER A 122 9.93 41.06 -53.97
N TYR A 123 8.94 40.40 -54.59
CA TYR A 123 7.60 40.25 -54.06
C TYR A 123 7.27 38.78 -53.74
N PRO A 124 6.40 38.52 -52.75
CA PRO A 124 5.79 37.22 -52.54
C PRO A 124 5.04 36.70 -53.78
N ASN A 125 4.83 35.39 -53.86
CA ASN A 125 3.85 34.81 -54.77
C ASN A 125 2.44 35.10 -54.24
N ALA A 126 1.46 35.11 -55.14
CA ALA A 126 0.07 35.32 -54.76
C ALA A 126 -0.89 34.49 -55.60
N SER A 127 -1.97 34.04 -54.97
CA SER A 127 -3.03 33.30 -55.65
C SER A 127 -4.42 33.67 -55.13
N VAL A 128 -5.39 33.55 -56.02
CA VAL A 128 -6.81 33.48 -55.66
C VAL A 128 -7.22 32.02 -55.75
N ILE A 129 -7.63 31.45 -54.63
CA ILE A 129 -8.07 30.04 -54.55
C ILE A 129 -9.57 29.99 -54.31
N ILE A 130 -10.28 29.36 -55.25
CA ILE A 130 -11.73 29.18 -55.15
C ILE A 130 -12.03 27.81 -54.54
N ALA A 131 -12.55 27.82 -53.32
CA ALA A 131 -12.76 26.63 -52.51
C ALA A 131 -14.25 26.49 -52.09
N PRO A 132 -14.80 25.26 -52.01
CA PRO A 132 -14.11 23.99 -52.24
C PRO A 132 -13.93 23.65 -53.73
N ASN A 133 -14.74 24.20 -54.64
CA ASN A 133 -14.64 23.96 -56.08
C ASN A 133 -15.04 25.22 -56.86
N ILE A 134 -14.46 25.41 -58.05
CA ILE A 134 -14.93 26.44 -58.99
C ILE A 134 -16.34 26.07 -59.49
N PRO A 135 -17.35 26.95 -59.34
CA PRO A 135 -18.71 26.63 -59.79
C PRO A 135 -18.79 26.35 -61.30
N LYS A 136 -19.53 25.31 -61.68
CA LYS A 136 -19.70 24.91 -63.10
C LYS A 136 -20.25 26.07 -63.93
N GLY A 137 -19.61 26.35 -65.07
CA GLY A 137 -19.98 27.46 -65.97
C GLY A 137 -19.26 28.78 -65.68
N SER A 138 -18.39 28.83 -64.67
CA SER A 138 -17.50 29.99 -64.45
C SER A 138 -16.52 30.18 -65.60
N ARG A 139 -16.19 31.44 -65.90
CA ARG A 139 -15.20 31.84 -66.92
C ARG A 139 -14.18 32.78 -66.27
N LEU A 140 -13.10 32.22 -65.76
CA LEU A 140 -12.06 32.95 -65.05
C LEU A 140 -10.76 32.90 -65.84
N THR A 141 -10.01 33.99 -65.84
CA THR A 141 -8.60 33.96 -66.26
C THR A 141 -7.79 33.07 -65.33
N ILE A 142 -6.71 32.46 -65.84
CA ILE A 142 -5.72 31.74 -65.01
C ILE A 142 -4.79 32.69 -64.24
N GLY A 143 -4.91 34.01 -64.49
CA GLY A 143 -4.04 35.04 -63.93
C GLY A 143 -2.78 35.29 -64.76
N ASP A 144 -1.77 35.88 -64.14
CA ASP A 144 -0.46 36.16 -64.75
C ASP A 144 0.67 35.93 -63.72
N PHE A 145 1.88 36.42 -64.01
CA PHE A 145 3.03 36.30 -63.11
C PHE A 145 2.88 37.03 -61.77
N LYS A 146 1.87 37.90 -61.60
CA LYS A 146 1.63 38.64 -60.36
C LYS A 146 0.71 37.89 -59.42
N VAL A 147 -0.39 37.33 -59.94
CA VAL A 147 -1.37 36.53 -59.18
C VAL A 147 -1.93 35.43 -60.07
N HIS A 148 -1.90 34.19 -59.59
CA HIS A 148 -2.54 33.04 -60.23
C HIS A 148 -3.97 32.82 -59.71
N ILE A 149 -4.84 32.24 -60.54
CA ILE A 149 -6.25 32.00 -60.17
C ILE A 149 -6.64 30.56 -60.51
N GLY A 150 -7.19 29.83 -59.55
CA GLY A 150 -7.63 28.44 -59.73
C GLY A 150 -8.41 27.89 -58.54
N GLY A 151 -8.68 26.58 -58.55
CA GLY A 151 -9.23 25.86 -57.41
C GLY A 151 -8.15 25.35 -56.45
N LEU A 152 -8.52 24.48 -55.51
CA LEU A 152 -7.60 23.91 -54.52
C LEU A 152 -6.46 23.10 -55.16
N GLU A 153 -6.67 22.54 -56.35
CA GLU A 153 -5.66 21.81 -57.13
C GLU A 153 -4.43 22.65 -57.52
N LEU A 154 -4.55 23.98 -57.45
CA LEU A 154 -3.47 24.91 -57.76
C LEU A 154 -2.47 25.07 -56.59
N VAL A 155 -2.91 24.80 -55.35
CA VAL A 155 -2.11 25.01 -54.11
C VAL A 155 -0.77 24.26 -54.14
N PRO A 156 -0.69 22.96 -54.46
CA PRO A 156 0.58 22.24 -54.52
C PRO A 156 1.55 22.82 -55.55
N THR A 157 1.03 23.26 -56.70
CA THR A 157 1.84 23.79 -57.81
C THR A 157 2.48 25.11 -57.44
N ILE A 158 1.74 26.01 -56.77
CA ILE A 158 2.26 27.34 -56.41
C ILE A 158 3.20 27.27 -55.20
N LEU A 159 2.94 26.40 -54.22
CA LEU A 159 3.83 26.25 -53.05
C LEU A 159 5.22 25.71 -53.43
N GLN A 160 5.36 25.03 -54.57
CA GLN A 160 6.65 24.58 -55.11
C GLN A 160 7.38 25.65 -55.94
N GLN A 161 6.71 26.75 -56.30
CA GLN A 161 7.33 27.84 -57.06
C GLN A 161 8.07 28.77 -56.11
N ALA A 162 9.39 28.85 -56.26
CA ALA A 162 10.20 29.77 -55.47
C ALA A 162 9.71 31.22 -55.64
N SER A 163 9.52 31.94 -54.54
CA SER A 163 9.21 33.37 -54.59
C SER A 163 10.49 34.18 -54.71
N GLY A 164 10.38 35.39 -55.27
CA GLY A 164 11.51 36.30 -55.35
C GLY A 164 11.97 36.86 -53.98
N ALA A 165 11.15 36.68 -52.93
CA ALA A 165 11.44 37.08 -51.56
C ALA A 165 11.38 35.85 -50.65
N ASN A 166 12.35 35.67 -49.75
CA ASN A 166 12.43 34.56 -48.80
C ASN A 166 12.71 35.10 -47.39
N LEU A 167 12.19 34.41 -46.38
CA LEU A 167 12.44 34.71 -44.97
C LEU A 167 13.09 33.51 -44.30
N THR A 168 13.90 33.77 -43.27
CA THR A 168 14.33 32.73 -42.34
C THR A 168 13.25 32.47 -41.29
N PHE A 169 13.32 31.30 -40.65
CA PHE A 169 12.43 30.92 -39.54
C PHE A 169 12.33 32.00 -38.45
N VAL A 170 13.46 32.59 -38.05
CA VAL A 170 13.54 33.64 -37.01
C VAL A 170 12.90 34.94 -37.49
N GLN A 171 13.02 35.27 -38.77
CA GLN A 171 12.38 36.47 -39.34
C GLN A 171 10.86 36.32 -39.42
N CYS A 172 10.36 35.10 -39.69
CA CYS A 172 8.93 34.81 -39.63
C CYS A 172 8.39 34.94 -38.20
N GLU A 173 9.11 34.43 -37.19
CA GLU A 173 8.72 34.55 -35.78
C GLU A 173 8.62 36.03 -35.35
N LYS A 174 9.64 36.83 -35.68
CA LYS A 174 9.62 38.27 -35.42
C LYS A 174 8.49 39.01 -36.16
N LEU A 175 8.16 38.60 -37.38
CA LEU A 175 7.04 39.15 -38.12
C LEU A 175 5.69 38.81 -37.45
N ALA A 176 5.53 37.58 -36.95
CA ALA A 176 4.34 37.16 -36.21
C ALA A 176 4.13 37.99 -34.94
N GLU A 177 5.20 38.21 -34.16
CA GLU A 177 5.17 39.07 -32.97
C GLU A 177 4.78 40.51 -33.31
N GLN A 178 5.39 41.10 -34.36
CA GLN A 178 5.10 42.46 -34.78
C GLN A 178 3.65 42.64 -35.26
N LEU A 179 3.07 41.60 -35.86
CA LEU A 179 1.68 41.57 -36.30
C LEU A 179 0.69 41.18 -35.17
N GLY A 180 1.19 40.85 -33.98
CA GLY A 180 0.38 40.44 -32.83
C GLY A 180 -0.36 39.12 -33.03
N LEU A 181 0.24 38.18 -33.76
CA LEU A 181 -0.37 36.88 -34.05
C LEU A 181 -0.20 35.92 -32.87
N GLU A 182 -1.25 35.16 -32.58
CA GLU A 182 -1.24 34.12 -31.54
C GLU A 182 -0.81 32.77 -32.14
N PHE A 183 0.06 32.05 -31.45
CA PHE A 183 0.47 30.71 -31.86
C PHE A 183 -0.62 29.68 -31.55
N ILE A 184 -0.93 28.81 -32.51
CA ILE A 184 -1.99 27.83 -32.40
C ILE A 184 -1.40 26.41 -32.38
N LEU A 185 -1.66 25.69 -31.28
CA LEU A 185 -1.23 24.30 -31.08
C LEU A 185 -2.12 23.30 -31.82
N ASN A 186 -3.44 23.52 -31.80
CA ASN A 186 -4.42 22.67 -32.47
C ASN A 186 -5.02 23.36 -33.70
N LYS A 187 -4.85 22.79 -34.90
CA LYS A 187 -5.39 23.36 -36.15
C LYS A 187 -6.91 23.61 -36.11
N ASP A 188 -7.66 22.86 -35.31
CA ASP A 188 -9.12 23.02 -35.18
C ASP A 188 -9.50 24.23 -34.31
N ALA A 189 -8.56 24.76 -33.50
CA ALA A 189 -8.74 26.00 -32.73
C ALA A 189 -8.93 27.22 -33.64
N VAL A 190 -8.47 27.15 -34.90
CA VAL A 190 -8.63 28.22 -35.89
C VAL A 190 -10.11 28.47 -36.25
N LEU A 191 -10.94 27.43 -36.16
CA LEU A 191 -12.38 27.49 -36.43
C LEU A 191 -13.25 27.57 -35.17
N ASN A 192 -12.74 27.04 -34.05
CA ASN A 192 -13.55 26.82 -32.87
C ASN A 192 -12.97 27.55 -31.66
N ARG A 193 -13.63 28.65 -31.28
CA ARG A 193 -13.28 29.43 -30.09
C ARG A 193 -13.27 28.59 -28.81
N THR A 194 -14.11 27.56 -28.71
CA THR A 194 -14.13 26.65 -27.56
C THR A 194 -12.88 25.78 -27.48
N VAL A 195 -12.31 25.38 -28.62
CA VAL A 195 -11.03 24.64 -28.65
C VAL A 195 -9.87 25.57 -28.31
N LEU A 196 -9.88 26.81 -28.82
CA LEU A 196 -8.88 27.82 -28.48
C LEU A 196 -8.86 28.16 -26.98
N ASP A 197 -10.03 28.39 -26.38
CA ASP A 197 -10.13 28.68 -24.95
C ASP A 197 -9.71 27.47 -24.10
N ALA A 198 -9.95 26.24 -24.58
CA ALA A 198 -9.48 25.01 -23.93
C ALA A 198 -7.96 24.86 -24.00
N ASP A 199 -7.32 25.14 -25.16
CA ASP A 199 -5.86 25.13 -25.33
C ASP A 199 -5.19 26.09 -24.35
N ARG A 200 -5.66 27.35 -24.29
CA ARG A 200 -5.13 28.35 -23.35
C ARG A 200 -5.22 27.89 -21.90
N MET A 201 -6.35 27.30 -21.53
CA MET A 201 -6.58 26.83 -20.17
C MET A 201 -5.67 25.66 -19.80
N TYR A 202 -5.42 24.75 -20.76
CA TYR A 202 -4.47 23.65 -20.59
C TYR A 202 -3.03 24.16 -20.37
N ASP A 203 -2.60 25.13 -21.16
CA ASP A 203 -1.26 25.70 -21.05
C ASP A 203 -1.04 26.39 -19.70
N ILE A 204 -1.98 27.22 -19.26
CA ILE A 204 -1.88 27.89 -17.95
C ILE A 204 -1.83 26.85 -16.82
N TYR A 205 -2.71 25.85 -16.86
CA TYR A 205 -2.73 24.80 -15.83
C TYR A 205 -1.42 24.03 -15.76
N THR A 206 -0.90 23.56 -16.90
CA THR A 206 0.31 22.73 -16.92
C THR A 206 1.54 23.51 -16.49
N GLN A 207 1.65 24.81 -16.82
CA GLN A 207 2.70 25.69 -16.30
C GLN A 207 2.60 25.83 -14.79
N SER A 208 1.44 26.21 -14.25
CA SER A 208 1.26 26.34 -12.79
C SER A 208 1.49 25.02 -12.04
N PHE A 209 1.08 23.90 -12.63
CA PHE A 209 1.30 22.57 -12.05
C PHE A 209 2.80 22.24 -11.95
N LEU A 210 3.57 22.47 -13.01
CA LEU A 210 5.02 22.23 -13.02
C LEU A 210 5.73 23.16 -12.05
N GLU A 211 5.39 24.45 -12.03
CA GLU A 211 5.95 25.42 -11.08
C GLU A 211 5.74 24.99 -9.62
N PHE A 212 4.58 24.43 -9.30
CA PHE A 212 4.25 24.02 -7.94
C PHE A 212 4.88 22.68 -7.53
N TYR A 213 4.80 21.63 -8.37
CA TYR A 213 5.20 20.27 -7.98
C TYR A 213 6.62 19.87 -8.41
N GLU A 214 7.23 20.48 -9.43
CA GLU A 214 8.52 20.03 -9.98
C GLU A 214 9.65 20.09 -8.94
N SER A 215 9.65 21.08 -8.04
CA SER A 215 10.64 21.18 -6.96
C SER A 215 10.59 20.01 -5.98
N TYR A 216 9.43 19.39 -5.77
CA TYR A 216 9.28 18.21 -4.90
C TYR A 216 9.83 16.96 -5.58
N THR A 217 9.64 16.85 -6.90
CA THR A 217 10.14 15.70 -7.68
C THR A 217 11.66 15.66 -7.77
N LYS A 218 12.36 16.80 -7.70
CA LYS A 218 13.83 16.82 -7.63
C LYS A 218 14.41 16.11 -6.40
N LYS A 219 13.58 15.85 -5.38
CA LYS A 219 13.97 15.12 -4.16
C LYS A 219 13.80 13.61 -4.28
N ILE A 220 13.15 13.11 -5.35
CA ILE A 220 12.99 11.67 -5.53
C ILE A 220 14.31 11.07 -6.00
N ILE A 221 14.70 9.98 -5.37
CA ILE A 221 15.85 9.17 -5.74
C ILE A 221 15.31 7.79 -6.07
N ASN A 222 15.75 7.21 -7.18
CA ASN A 222 15.26 5.93 -7.64
C ASN A 222 15.56 4.85 -6.60
N ASP A 223 14.52 4.12 -6.22
CA ASP A 223 14.58 2.91 -5.40
C ASP A 223 14.10 1.70 -6.22
N LYS A 224 14.09 0.53 -5.58
CA LYS A 224 13.37 -0.65 -6.05
C LYS A 224 11.97 -0.68 -5.43
N TYR A 225 10.97 -0.87 -6.27
CA TYR A 225 9.58 -1.02 -5.84
C TYR A 225 9.13 -2.44 -6.15
N ASN A 226 8.29 -3.05 -5.33
CA ASN A 226 7.80 -4.39 -5.61
C ASN A 226 6.46 -4.34 -6.35
N TYR A 227 6.36 -5.08 -7.44
CA TYR A 227 5.13 -5.28 -8.21
C TYR A 227 4.97 -6.76 -8.51
N SER A 228 3.88 -7.37 -8.04
CA SER A 228 3.58 -8.80 -8.23
C SER A 228 4.72 -9.75 -7.81
N GLY A 229 5.50 -9.37 -6.78
CA GLY A 229 6.63 -10.17 -6.29
C GLY A 229 7.98 -9.83 -6.93
N GLU A 230 8.02 -9.00 -7.98
CA GLU A 230 9.25 -8.61 -8.68
C GLU A 230 9.65 -7.15 -8.37
N ASP A 231 10.96 -6.87 -8.40
CA ASP A 231 11.50 -5.52 -8.24
C ASP A 231 11.43 -4.72 -9.56
N ILE A 232 10.76 -3.58 -9.54
CA ILE A 232 10.58 -2.66 -10.67
C ILE A 232 11.19 -1.28 -10.38
N SER A 233 11.51 -0.52 -11.43
CA SER A 233 12.10 0.82 -11.32
C SER A 233 11.06 1.95 -11.33
N LEU A 234 11.46 3.18 -10.99
CA LEU A 234 10.60 4.38 -11.11
C LEU A 234 10.04 4.55 -12.53
N LYS A 235 10.85 4.23 -13.55
CA LYS A 235 10.43 4.34 -14.95
C LYS A 235 9.30 3.34 -15.24
N ASP A 236 9.35 2.15 -14.65
CA ASP A 236 8.33 1.13 -14.81
C ASP A 236 7.04 1.53 -14.08
N VAL A 237 7.13 2.09 -12.87
CA VAL A 237 5.98 2.67 -12.18
C VAL A 237 5.32 3.78 -13.03
N ASN A 238 6.12 4.69 -13.59
CA ASN A 238 5.60 5.73 -14.51
C ASN A 238 4.94 5.13 -15.76
N ASN A 239 5.45 4.02 -16.27
CA ASN A 239 4.85 3.31 -17.40
C ASN A 239 3.52 2.65 -17.00
N LEU A 240 3.40 2.06 -15.81
CA LEU A 240 2.15 1.48 -15.31
C LEU A 240 1.04 2.54 -15.22
N VAL A 241 1.37 3.73 -14.71
CA VAL A 241 0.42 4.86 -14.63
C VAL A 241 -0.11 5.30 -16.00
N THR A 242 0.68 5.11 -17.07
CA THR A 242 0.38 5.65 -18.40
C THR A 242 -0.12 4.63 -19.42
N LYS A 243 0.13 3.33 -19.23
CA LYS A 243 -0.21 2.27 -20.20
C LYS A 243 -1.50 1.52 -19.89
N ASP A 244 -1.87 1.38 -18.63
CA ASP A 244 -2.99 0.52 -18.23
C ASP A 244 -4.33 1.27 -18.10
N ASP A 245 -5.42 0.53 -18.33
CA ASP A 245 -6.79 0.97 -18.01
C ASP A 245 -7.14 0.72 -16.54
N SER A 246 -6.37 -0.13 -15.85
CA SER A 246 -6.43 -0.29 -14.40
C SER A 246 -5.78 0.89 -13.69
N GLY A 247 -6.34 1.29 -12.55
CA GLY A 247 -5.68 2.26 -11.67
C GLY A 247 -4.50 1.65 -10.93
N LEU A 248 -3.81 2.46 -10.14
CA LEU A 248 -2.62 2.08 -9.38
C LEU A 248 -2.79 2.44 -7.90
N ILE A 249 -2.36 1.56 -7.00
CA ILE A 249 -2.16 1.88 -5.58
C ILE A 249 -0.69 1.68 -5.18
N ILE A 250 -0.16 2.70 -4.51
CA ILE A 250 1.18 2.73 -3.94
C ILE A 250 1.06 2.49 -2.44
N LEU A 251 1.46 1.30 -1.98
CA LEU A 251 1.40 0.88 -0.58
C LEU A 251 2.77 0.98 0.08
N GLY A 252 2.84 1.31 1.37
CA GLY A 252 4.08 1.25 2.13
C GLY A 252 4.03 1.94 3.49
N PRO A 253 5.01 1.68 4.39
CA PRO A 253 5.05 2.26 5.74
C PRO A 253 5.12 3.79 5.78
N SER A 254 4.86 4.41 6.94
CA SER A 254 5.05 5.85 7.11
C SER A 254 6.51 6.26 6.83
N GLY A 255 6.71 7.41 6.16
CA GLY A 255 8.05 7.96 5.90
C GLY A 255 8.89 7.25 4.81
N CYS A 256 8.34 6.31 4.03
CA CYS A 256 9.06 5.62 2.94
C CYS A 256 9.00 6.34 1.57
N GLY A 257 8.44 7.56 1.48
CA GLY A 257 8.46 8.35 0.24
C GLY A 257 7.27 8.18 -0.71
N LYS A 258 6.17 7.53 -0.28
CA LYS A 258 4.92 7.39 -1.07
C LYS A 258 4.43 8.69 -1.73
N THR A 259 4.38 9.78 -0.97
CA THR A 259 3.96 11.10 -1.49
C THR A 259 4.91 11.58 -2.59
N LEU A 260 6.23 11.44 -2.40
CA LEU A 260 7.22 11.84 -3.41
C LEU A 260 7.07 11.01 -4.69
N LEU A 261 6.85 9.69 -4.57
CA LEU A 261 6.60 8.82 -5.73
C LEU A 261 5.33 9.24 -6.49
N THR A 262 4.24 9.49 -5.76
CA THR A 262 2.96 9.93 -6.32
C THR A 262 3.12 11.23 -7.11
N LEU A 263 3.81 12.22 -6.54
CA LEU A 263 4.07 13.51 -7.20
C LEU A 263 4.99 13.37 -8.42
N SER A 264 6.01 12.49 -8.35
CA SER A 264 6.90 12.21 -9.48
C SER A 264 6.17 11.58 -10.67
N CYS A 265 5.25 10.66 -10.39
CA CYS A 265 4.36 10.09 -11.39
C CYS A 265 3.46 11.17 -12.01
N ALA A 266 2.90 12.06 -11.20
CA ALA A 266 2.02 13.13 -11.67
C ALA A 266 2.73 14.14 -12.60
N VAL A 267 3.97 14.54 -12.28
CA VAL A 267 4.77 15.40 -13.18
C VAL A 267 5.14 14.68 -14.48
N SER A 268 5.44 13.38 -14.40
CA SER A 268 5.76 12.57 -15.59
C SER A 268 4.58 12.45 -16.56
N CYS A 269 3.33 12.52 -16.05
CA CYS A 269 2.12 12.49 -16.87
C CYS A 269 2.03 13.67 -17.85
N ILE A 270 2.45 14.88 -17.45
CA ILE A 270 2.45 16.05 -18.35
C ILE A 270 3.36 15.81 -19.55
N LYS A 271 4.56 15.26 -19.31
CA LYS A 271 5.52 14.93 -20.37
C LYS A 271 5.01 13.87 -21.34
N ALA A 272 4.17 12.95 -20.85
CA ALA A 272 3.50 11.93 -21.65
C ALA A 272 2.20 12.43 -22.31
N GLY A 273 1.84 13.71 -22.15
CA GLY A 273 0.67 14.32 -22.77
C GLY A 273 -0.66 14.05 -22.05
N TYR A 274 -0.62 13.59 -20.79
CA TYR A 274 -1.78 13.37 -19.94
C TYR A 274 -2.10 14.59 -19.06
N PHE A 275 -3.31 14.60 -18.49
CA PHE A 275 -3.78 15.65 -17.60
C PHE A 275 -3.78 15.17 -16.14
N PRO A 276 -2.73 15.44 -15.33
CA PRO A 276 -2.72 15.03 -13.93
C PRO A 276 -3.56 15.98 -13.07
N MET A 277 -4.30 15.43 -12.10
CA MET A 277 -4.91 16.18 -10.99
C MET A 277 -4.43 15.54 -9.69
N VAL A 278 -3.86 16.29 -8.76
CA VAL A 278 -3.38 15.77 -7.47
C VAL A 278 -4.31 16.25 -6.37
N VAL A 279 -4.63 15.41 -5.39
CA VAL A 279 -5.43 15.79 -4.22
C VAL A 279 -4.99 14.98 -2.99
N ALA A 280 -5.04 15.58 -1.80
CA ALA A 280 -4.69 14.90 -0.56
C ALA A 280 -5.95 14.34 0.13
N ALA A 281 -6.00 13.03 0.39
CA ALA A 281 -7.21 12.35 0.88
C ALA A 281 -7.70 12.87 2.24
N LYS A 282 -6.79 13.40 3.07
CA LYS A 282 -7.11 14.02 4.36
C LYS A 282 -8.08 15.22 4.25
N ASP A 283 -8.15 15.88 3.09
CA ASP A 283 -8.95 17.09 2.87
C ASP A 283 -10.37 16.78 2.36
N PHE A 284 -10.71 15.49 2.21
CA PHE A 284 -12.01 15.05 1.74
C PHE A 284 -13.06 15.09 2.87
N SER A 285 -14.08 15.95 2.72
CA SER A 285 -15.11 16.20 3.74
C SER A 285 -16.55 15.87 3.28
N ASN A 286 -16.71 14.91 2.36
CA ASN A 286 -17.97 14.40 1.73
C ASN A 286 -18.35 14.96 0.36
N ASN A 287 -17.87 16.15 -0.04
CA ASN A 287 -18.20 16.72 -1.35
C ASN A 287 -16.99 16.61 -2.29
N PHE A 288 -17.11 15.76 -3.30
CA PHE A 288 -16.03 15.48 -4.24
C PHE A 288 -15.70 16.65 -5.17
N GLN A 289 -16.68 17.48 -5.53
CA GLN A 289 -16.43 18.67 -6.35
C GLN A 289 -15.66 19.73 -5.56
N ASN A 290 -16.13 20.06 -4.36
CA ASN A 290 -15.42 21.02 -3.49
C ASN A 290 -14.00 20.52 -3.15
N PHE A 291 -13.84 19.20 -3.02
CA PHE A 291 -12.55 18.56 -2.81
C PHE A 291 -11.58 18.82 -3.97
N LEU A 292 -12.02 18.65 -5.21
CA LEU A 292 -11.20 18.97 -6.39
C LEU A 292 -10.98 20.49 -6.54
N ASP A 293 -12.03 21.31 -6.39
CA ASP A 293 -11.95 22.76 -6.57
C ASP A 293 -10.97 23.43 -5.58
N LYS A 294 -10.86 22.90 -4.34
CA LYS A 294 -9.88 23.36 -3.35
C LYS A 294 -8.45 23.27 -3.86
N GLU A 295 -8.06 22.14 -4.46
CA GLU A 295 -6.70 22.01 -5.01
C GLU A 295 -6.53 22.87 -6.26
N MET A 296 -7.53 22.92 -7.14
CA MET A 296 -7.46 23.71 -8.38
C MET A 296 -7.22 25.20 -8.09
N THR A 297 -7.75 25.70 -6.97
CA THR A 297 -7.52 27.08 -6.53
C THR A 297 -6.04 27.36 -6.22
N LEU A 298 -5.29 26.37 -5.72
CA LEU A 298 -3.84 26.48 -5.47
C LEU A 298 -3.04 26.68 -6.76
N LEU A 299 -3.57 26.18 -7.88
CA LEU A 299 -2.97 26.27 -9.21
C LEU A 299 -3.59 27.41 -10.05
N HIS A 300 -4.12 28.44 -9.40
CA HIS A 300 -4.74 29.62 -10.03
C HIS A 300 -5.95 29.33 -10.93
N MET A 301 -6.64 28.21 -10.71
CA MET A 301 -7.83 27.84 -11.48
C MET A 301 -9.12 28.10 -10.71
N ASN A 302 -10.18 28.46 -11.44
CA ASN A 302 -11.48 28.79 -10.83
C ASN A 302 -12.39 27.57 -10.60
N SER A 303 -12.21 26.49 -11.37
CA SER A 303 -13.05 25.29 -11.23
C SER A 303 -12.43 24.04 -11.89
N ALA A 304 -12.45 22.92 -11.17
CA ALA A 304 -12.07 21.60 -11.66
C ALA A 304 -12.89 21.16 -12.88
N ILE A 305 -14.20 21.45 -12.90
CA ILE A 305 -15.08 21.08 -14.02
C ILE A 305 -14.71 21.80 -15.31
N SER A 306 -14.35 23.08 -15.24
CA SER A 306 -13.93 23.82 -16.43
C SER A 306 -12.67 23.21 -17.06
N ILE A 307 -11.72 22.79 -16.22
CA ILE A 307 -10.48 22.14 -16.65
C ILE A 307 -10.74 20.76 -17.24
N ILE A 308 -11.56 19.95 -16.56
CA ILE A 308 -11.95 18.60 -17.03
C ILE A 308 -12.62 18.69 -18.40
N ASN A 309 -13.47 19.70 -18.62
CA ASN A 309 -14.10 19.93 -19.92
C ASN A 309 -13.07 20.35 -20.98
N SER A 310 -12.12 21.23 -20.64
CA SER A 310 -11.01 21.58 -21.55
C SER A 310 -10.18 20.36 -21.93
N ALA A 311 -9.82 19.50 -20.97
CA ALA A 311 -9.10 18.25 -21.23
C ALA A 311 -9.90 17.35 -22.19
N LYS A 312 -11.22 17.22 -22.01
CA LYS A 312 -12.10 16.47 -22.92
C LYS A 312 -12.17 17.07 -24.33
N ILE A 313 -12.30 18.39 -24.46
CA ILE A 313 -12.32 19.09 -25.76
C ILE A 313 -11.02 18.83 -26.52
N LEU A 314 -9.89 18.78 -25.81
CA LEU A 314 -8.56 18.53 -26.37
C LEU A 314 -8.21 17.05 -26.52
N GLY A 315 -9.12 16.13 -26.15
CA GLY A 315 -8.87 14.69 -26.20
C GLY A 315 -7.75 14.20 -25.26
N LYS A 316 -7.47 14.94 -24.17
CA LYS A 316 -6.45 14.59 -23.18
C LYS A 316 -7.04 13.69 -22.10
N ARG A 317 -6.43 12.51 -21.89
CA ARG A 317 -6.83 11.59 -20.80
C ARG A 317 -6.43 12.16 -19.44
N ILE A 318 -7.35 12.07 -18.49
CA ILE A 318 -7.19 12.59 -17.12
C ILE A 318 -6.66 11.49 -16.21
N ILE A 319 -5.73 11.84 -15.32
CA ILE A 319 -5.23 10.94 -14.28
C ILE A 319 -5.34 11.64 -12.93
N LEU A 320 -6.14 11.08 -12.01
CA LEU A 320 -6.35 11.60 -10.67
C LEU A 320 -5.44 10.89 -9.67
N PHE A 321 -4.57 11.65 -9.02
CA PHE A 321 -3.66 11.22 -7.96
C PHE A 321 -4.24 11.56 -6.60
N LEU A 322 -4.45 10.55 -5.76
CA LEU A 322 -4.92 10.70 -4.39
C LEU A 322 -3.80 10.34 -3.40
N ASP A 323 -3.24 11.33 -2.71
CA ASP A 323 -2.18 11.09 -1.73
C ASP A 323 -2.75 10.80 -0.33
N GLY A 324 -2.26 9.73 0.31
CA GLY A 324 -2.49 9.44 1.72
C GLY A 324 -3.90 8.96 2.04
N TYR A 325 -4.44 7.97 1.32
CA TYR A 325 -5.78 7.41 1.58
C TYR A 325 -6.00 7.01 3.05
N ASN A 326 -4.96 6.49 3.72
CA ASN A 326 -5.00 6.16 5.15
C ASN A 326 -5.27 7.39 6.06
N GLU A 327 -4.98 8.60 5.61
CA GLU A 327 -5.22 9.87 6.33
C GLU A 327 -6.65 10.39 6.16
N CYS A 328 -7.42 9.82 5.23
CA CYS A 328 -8.84 10.12 5.09
C CYS A 328 -9.59 9.64 6.34
N SER A 329 -10.56 10.42 6.82
CA SER A 329 -11.42 10.00 7.92
C SER A 329 -12.16 8.71 7.57
N GLU A 330 -12.10 7.72 8.46
CA GLU A 330 -12.73 6.40 8.32
C GLU A 330 -14.19 6.48 7.86
N ALA A 331 -14.95 7.42 8.43
CA ALA A 331 -16.37 7.61 8.14
C ALA A 331 -16.68 7.94 6.67
N VAL A 332 -15.71 8.46 5.92
CA VAL A 332 -15.90 8.92 4.53
C VAL A 332 -15.05 8.15 3.52
N LYS A 333 -14.22 7.19 3.96
CA LYS A 333 -13.35 6.35 3.11
C LYS A 333 -14.12 5.62 2.01
N ILE A 334 -15.18 4.88 2.37
CA ILE A 334 -16.03 4.18 1.39
C ILE A 334 -16.63 5.16 0.37
N ARG A 335 -17.06 6.34 0.85
CA ARG A 335 -17.64 7.38 -0.02
C ARG A 335 -16.59 7.96 -0.97
N LEU A 336 -15.35 8.15 -0.50
CA LEU A 336 -14.23 8.56 -1.32
C LEU A 336 -13.96 7.52 -2.42
N THR A 337 -13.83 6.24 -2.08
CA THR A 337 -13.68 5.14 -3.05
C THR A 337 -14.79 5.14 -4.11
N ARG A 338 -16.05 5.26 -3.68
CA ARG A 338 -17.20 5.35 -4.60
C ARG A 338 -17.13 6.59 -5.49
N SER A 339 -16.68 7.72 -4.95
CA SER A 339 -16.54 8.98 -5.70
C SER A 339 -15.42 8.89 -6.73
N LEU A 340 -14.30 8.24 -6.40
CA LEU A 340 -13.20 7.94 -7.32
C LEU A 340 -13.68 7.03 -8.46
N LYS A 341 -14.45 5.97 -8.14
CA LYS A 341 -15.03 5.09 -9.15
C LYS A 341 -16.01 5.84 -10.07
N ALA A 342 -16.90 6.65 -9.50
CA ALA A 342 -17.82 7.47 -10.28
C ALA A 342 -17.08 8.48 -11.17
N PHE A 343 -15.99 9.08 -10.67
CA PHE A 343 -15.15 9.99 -11.43
C PHE A 343 -14.47 9.28 -12.61
N SER A 344 -13.83 8.14 -12.34
CA SER A 344 -13.20 7.30 -13.37
C SER A 344 -14.20 6.92 -14.47
N LEU A 345 -15.41 6.44 -14.11
CA LEU A 345 -16.44 6.08 -15.08
C LEU A 345 -16.98 7.27 -15.89
N ARG A 346 -17.15 8.44 -15.25
CA ARG A 346 -17.76 9.62 -15.89
C ARG A 346 -16.81 10.35 -16.83
N TYR A 347 -15.51 10.31 -16.52
CA TYR A 347 -14.50 11.10 -17.22
C TYR A 347 -13.44 10.26 -17.90
N ASP A 348 -13.56 8.93 -17.89
CA ASP A 348 -12.56 7.99 -18.39
C ASP A 348 -11.17 8.27 -17.78
N ALA A 349 -11.18 8.53 -16.47
CA ALA A 349 -9.99 8.96 -15.76
C ALA A 349 -9.26 7.77 -15.12
N GLY A 350 -7.93 7.75 -15.27
CA GLY A 350 -7.05 6.87 -14.51
C GLY A 350 -7.00 7.30 -13.05
N ILE A 351 -6.89 6.35 -12.13
CA ILE A 351 -6.80 6.60 -10.69
C ILE A 351 -5.46 6.09 -10.18
N VAL A 352 -4.69 6.96 -9.52
CA VAL A 352 -3.48 6.59 -8.78
C VAL A 352 -3.67 7.00 -7.34
N MET A 353 -3.38 6.13 -6.37
CA MET A 353 -3.48 6.49 -4.96
C MET A 353 -2.33 5.99 -4.12
N SER A 354 -2.02 6.67 -3.02
CA SER A 354 -1.00 6.27 -2.05
C SER A 354 -1.63 5.94 -0.69
N SER A 355 -1.16 4.91 -0.01
CA SER A 355 -1.72 4.50 1.29
C SER A 355 -0.76 3.65 2.13
N GLN A 356 -1.02 3.55 3.42
CA GLN A 356 -0.39 2.55 4.32
C GLN A 356 -1.22 1.26 4.42
N CYS A 357 -2.47 1.30 3.97
CA CYS A 357 -3.41 0.18 4.01
C CYS A 357 -4.20 0.07 2.71
N GLU A 358 -4.80 -1.09 2.48
CA GLU A 358 -5.73 -1.30 1.36
C GLU A 358 -6.92 -0.34 1.45
N PRO A 359 -7.46 0.12 0.32
CA PRO A 359 -8.58 1.03 0.31
C PRO A 359 -9.87 0.28 0.66
N GLU A 360 -10.70 0.87 1.49
CA GLU A 360 -12.07 0.40 1.73
C GLU A 360 -12.82 0.26 0.40
N ARG A 361 -13.47 -0.89 0.19
CA ARG A 361 -14.11 -1.27 -1.07
C ARG A 361 -13.14 -1.27 -2.27
N ALA A 362 -11.95 -1.85 -2.09
CA ALA A 362 -10.98 -2.05 -3.17
C ALA A 362 -11.60 -2.73 -4.40
N ASP A 363 -12.61 -3.58 -4.24
CA ASP A 363 -13.40 -4.20 -5.33
C ASP A 363 -13.99 -3.19 -6.33
N LEU A 364 -14.26 -1.95 -5.91
CA LEU A 364 -14.82 -0.91 -6.78
C LEU A 364 -13.78 -0.31 -7.73
N LEU A 365 -12.49 -0.38 -7.37
CA LEU A 365 -11.39 0.20 -8.11
C LEU A 365 -10.48 -0.93 -8.57
N ASN A 366 -10.35 -1.14 -9.88
CA ASN A 366 -9.41 -2.11 -10.41
C ASN A 366 -7.99 -1.55 -10.28
N LEU A 367 -7.37 -1.69 -9.10
CA LEU A 367 -6.06 -1.12 -8.76
C LEU A 367 -4.96 -2.17 -8.75
N GLN A 368 -3.96 -1.94 -9.58
CA GLN A 368 -2.67 -2.64 -9.53
C GLN A 368 -1.88 -2.19 -8.29
N LYS A 369 -1.15 -3.11 -7.64
CA LYS A 369 -0.48 -2.84 -6.37
C LYS A 369 1.02 -2.71 -6.54
N VAL A 370 1.56 -1.55 -6.21
CA VAL A 370 3.01 -1.31 -6.07
C VAL A 370 3.33 -1.14 -4.59
N ILE A 371 4.21 -1.98 -4.07
CA ILE A 371 4.61 -1.98 -2.66
C ILE A 371 5.98 -1.32 -2.53
N ILE A 372 6.05 -0.31 -1.66
CA ILE A 372 7.28 0.33 -1.22
C ILE A 372 7.66 -0.26 0.14
N GLY A 373 8.81 -0.91 0.21
CA GLY A 373 9.38 -1.40 1.45
C GLY A 373 9.94 -0.29 2.35
N GLN A 374 10.56 -0.70 3.46
CA GLN A 374 11.53 0.19 4.13
C GLN A 374 12.66 0.53 3.14
N PRO A 375 13.22 1.76 3.20
CA PRO A 375 14.25 2.20 2.29
C PRO A 375 15.42 1.22 2.29
N SER A 376 15.84 0.78 1.10
CA SER A 376 16.98 -0.13 0.97
C SER A 376 18.28 0.56 1.40
N GLU A 377 19.32 -0.22 1.73
CA GLU A 377 20.63 0.35 2.03
C GLU A 377 21.18 1.13 0.81
N GLU A 378 20.90 0.66 -0.41
CA GLU A 378 21.24 1.39 -1.63
C GLU A 378 20.53 2.74 -1.73
N LEU A 379 19.22 2.79 -1.42
CA LEU A 379 18.47 4.05 -1.40
C LEU A 379 19.01 5.00 -0.33
N LYS A 380 19.24 4.50 0.88
CA LYS A 380 19.82 5.28 1.99
C LYS A 380 21.16 5.91 1.61
N VAL A 381 22.04 5.13 0.97
CA VAL A 381 23.33 5.61 0.45
C VAL A 381 23.14 6.60 -0.70
N ALA A 382 22.17 6.38 -1.59
CA ALA A 382 21.88 7.30 -2.69
C ALA A 382 21.34 8.65 -2.19
N ILE A 383 20.53 8.67 -1.12
CA ILE A 383 20.08 9.90 -0.43
C ILE A 383 21.28 10.71 0.08
N LEU A 384 22.29 10.06 0.67
CA LEU A 384 23.50 10.76 1.11
C LEU A 384 24.31 11.33 -0.04
N LYS A 385 24.48 10.57 -1.12
CA LYS A 385 25.22 11.03 -2.31
C LYS A 385 24.55 12.25 -2.94
N ALA A 386 23.22 12.31 -2.96
CA ALA A 386 22.48 13.47 -3.45
C ALA A 386 22.72 14.74 -2.61
N GLU A 387 23.09 14.59 -1.34
CA GLU A 387 23.47 15.68 -0.44
C GLU A 387 24.99 15.97 -0.44
N ASN A 388 25.74 15.39 -1.39
CA ASN A 388 27.20 15.51 -1.55
C ASN A 388 28.02 15.02 -0.33
N ILE A 389 27.50 14.03 0.41
CA ILE A 389 28.21 13.40 1.52
C ILE A 389 28.88 12.10 1.05
N ASP A 390 30.15 11.92 1.40
CA ASP A 390 30.93 10.74 1.06
C ASP A 390 30.44 9.52 1.87
N SER A 391 29.97 8.49 1.16
CA SER A 391 29.38 7.27 1.73
C SER A 391 30.42 6.29 2.29
N THR A 392 31.69 6.69 2.39
CA THR A 392 32.80 5.86 2.88
C THR A 392 33.07 5.99 4.37
N ASN A 393 32.44 6.95 5.07
CA ASN A 393 32.59 7.10 6.51
C ASN A 393 31.80 6.00 7.26
N GLU A 394 32.51 5.15 8.02
CA GLU A 394 31.92 4.05 8.80
C GLU A 394 30.84 4.52 9.79
N ASN A 395 30.97 5.71 10.39
CA ASN A 395 29.97 6.22 11.33
C ASN A 395 28.64 6.51 10.61
N ILE A 396 28.71 7.08 9.42
CA ILE A 396 27.53 7.38 8.60
C ILE A 396 26.85 6.08 8.17
N LEU A 397 27.61 5.07 7.76
CA LEU A 397 27.07 3.75 7.41
C LEU A 397 26.42 3.05 8.62
N ARG A 398 26.99 3.18 9.82
CA ARG A 398 26.37 2.67 11.05
C ARG A 398 25.03 3.36 11.33
N LEU A 399 24.95 4.69 11.21
CA LEU A 399 23.69 5.42 11.40
C LEU A 399 22.65 5.04 10.33
N LEU A 400 23.05 4.82 9.08
CA LEU A 400 22.15 4.35 8.03
C LEU A 400 21.54 2.98 8.35
N ASN A 401 22.34 2.03 8.85
CA ASN A 401 21.87 0.70 9.22
C ASN A 401 20.83 0.72 10.35
N VAL A 402 20.87 1.74 11.21
CA VAL A 402 20.00 1.87 12.39
C VAL A 402 18.63 2.49 12.06
N ILE A 403 18.53 3.29 11.00
CA ILE A 403 17.31 4.04 10.69
C ILE A 403 16.33 3.25 9.81
N HIS A 404 15.04 3.59 9.94
CA HIS A 404 13.94 2.81 9.36
C HIS A 404 13.17 3.56 8.27
N SER A 405 13.43 4.86 8.07
CA SER A 405 12.67 5.71 7.16
C SER A 405 13.56 6.55 6.23
N GLY A 406 13.01 6.92 5.07
CA GLY A 406 13.71 7.82 4.13
C GLY A 406 13.88 9.24 4.68
N LEU A 407 12.96 9.66 5.58
CA LEU A 407 13.10 10.91 6.32
C LEU A 407 14.39 10.92 7.14
N GLU A 408 14.65 9.87 7.92
CA GLU A 408 15.86 9.77 8.73
C GLU A 408 17.13 9.77 7.88
N ALA A 409 17.13 9.07 6.74
CA ALA A 409 18.26 9.08 5.81
C ALA A 409 18.54 10.49 5.28
N TYR A 410 17.48 11.24 4.96
CA TYR A 410 17.58 12.64 4.60
C TYR A 410 18.11 13.52 5.74
N LEU A 411 17.68 13.28 6.99
CA LEU A 411 18.21 14.02 8.15
C LEU A 411 19.71 13.77 8.31
N ILE A 412 20.17 12.52 8.20
CA ILE A 412 21.61 12.17 8.21
C ILE A 412 22.32 12.95 7.09
N GLY A 413 21.75 12.98 5.89
CA GLY A 413 22.26 13.80 4.76
C GLY A 413 22.44 15.28 5.07
N LYS A 414 21.72 15.85 6.03
CA LYS A 414 21.85 17.26 6.41
C LYS A 414 22.82 17.50 7.57
N VAL A 415 22.86 16.62 8.56
CA VAL A 415 23.60 16.86 9.80
C VAL A 415 24.69 15.84 10.13
N ALA A 416 24.98 14.87 9.27
CA ALA A 416 25.99 13.83 9.56
C ALA A 416 27.35 14.38 9.97
N HIS A 417 27.77 15.52 9.42
CA HIS A 417 29.04 16.18 9.77
C HIS A 417 29.08 16.77 11.19
N LEU A 418 27.92 16.90 11.85
CA LEU A 418 27.75 17.39 13.22
C LEU A 418 27.49 16.26 14.22
N VAL A 419 27.17 15.07 13.74
CA VAL A 419 26.74 13.95 14.58
C VAL A 419 27.98 13.15 15.04
N PRO A 420 28.16 12.92 16.35
CA PRO A 420 29.30 12.17 16.85
C PRO A 420 29.25 10.68 16.49
N ASP A 421 30.38 10.00 16.62
CA ASP A 421 30.48 8.56 16.38
C ASP A 421 29.61 7.76 17.35
N GLY A 422 28.78 6.87 16.79
CA GLY A 422 27.88 6.01 17.59
C GLY A 422 26.67 6.74 18.19
N ALA A 423 26.32 7.91 17.65
CA ALA A 423 25.16 8.68 18.08
C ALA A 423 23.84 7.89 18.03
N SER A 424 22.93 8.23 18.94
CA SER A 424 21.58 7.68 18.97
C SER A 424 20.68 8.35 17.92
N ARG A 425 19.51 7.75 17.66
CA ARG A 425 18.46 8.40 16.86
C ARG A 425 18.04 9.75 17.46
N PHE A 426 18.06 9.91 18.79
CA PHE A 426 17.75 11.20 19.42
C PHE A 426 18.73 12.30 19.02
N VAL A 427 20.03 12.03 19.06
CA VAL A 427 21.08 13.00 18.71
C VAL A 427 20.93 13.47 17.26
N LEU A 428 20.53 12.59 16.33
CA LEU A 428 20.24 12.96 14.95
C LEU A 428 19.16 14.05 14.85
N PHE A 429 18.04 13.87 15.56
CA PHE A 429 16.93 14.81 15.54
C PHE A 429 17.25 16.10 16.29
N ASP A 430 18.00 16.02 17.41
CA ASP A 430 18.47 17.19 18.15
C ASP A 430 19.41 18.04 17.27
N MET A 431 20.42 17.44 16.63
CA MET A 431 21.33 18.16 15.73
C MET A 431 20.59 18.83 14.57
N PHE A 432 19.60 18.14 13.97
CA PHE A 432 18.78 18.74 12.93
C PHE A 432 17.93 19.91 13.43
N ALA A 433 17.34 19.81 14.62
CA ALA A 433 16.60 20.91 15.23
C ALA A 433 17.50 22.13 15.48
N ARG A 434 18.73 21.93 15.97
CA ARG A 434 19.73 22.98 16.16
C ARG A 434 20.07 23.68 14.85
N GLU A 435 20.35 22.90 13.80
CA GLU A 435 20.63 23.40 12.45
C GLU A 435 19.49 24.30 11.92
N LYS A 436 18.24 23.91 12.19
CA LYS A 436 17.04 24.67 11.79
C LYS A 436 16.80 25.93 12.59
N LEU A 437 17.02 25.90 13.90
CA LEU A 437 16.78 27.02 14.81
C LEU A 437 17.92 28.06 14.82
N LYS A 438 19.10 27.69 14.29
CA LYS A 438 20.26 28.59 14.13
C LYS A 438 20.58 29.31 15.44
N ARG A 439 20.61 30.65 15.43
CA ARG A 439 20.92 31.48 16.61
C ARG A 439 19.88 31.41 17.74
N TYR A 440 18.69 30.86 17.48
CA TYR A 440 17.59 30.73 18.46
C TYR A 440 17.47 29.32 19.04
N THR A 441 18.53 28.52 18.92
CA THR A 441 18.55 27.10 19.32
C THR A 441 18.10 26.89 20.77
N SER A 442 18.68 27.61 21.73
CA SER A 442 18.40 27.37 23.16
C SER A 442 16.95 27.67 23.53
N GLU A 443 16.42 28.82 23.11
CA GLU A 443 15.03 29.21 23.34
C GLU A 443 14.03 28.34 22.57
N GLY A 444 14.38 28.00 21.32
CA GLY A 444 13.57 27.16 20.43
C GLY A 444 13.43 25.74 20.92
N ILE A 445 14.54 25.07 21.30
CA ILE A 445 14.49 23.72 21.88
C ILE A 445 13.68 23.76 23.18
N ARG A 446 13.95 24.73 24.06
CA ARG A 446 13.24 24.85 25.35
C ARG A 446 11.71 24.92 25.15
N ILE A 447 11.22 25.78 24.25
CA ILE A 447 9.76 25.91 24.05
C ILE A 447 9.17 24.69 23.35
N LEU A 448 9.90 24.06 22.42
CA LEU A 448 9.43 22.85 21.74
C LEU A 448 9.33 21.66 22.71
N SER A 449 10.27 21.52 23.64
CA SER A 449 10.21 20.53 24.72
C SER A 449 9.05 20.79 25.68
N ILE A 450 8.82 22.05 26.08
CA ILE A 450 7.66 22.42 26.90
C ILE A 450 6.36 22.12 26.15
N PHE A 451 6.28 22.46 24.87
CA PHE A 451 5.12 22.17 24.03
C PHE A 451 4.85 20.66 23.95
N ALA A 452 5.90 19.85 23.72
CA ALA A 452 5.81 18.39 23.73
C ALA A 452 5.33 17.85 25.09
N SER A 453 5.86 18.36 26.20
CA SER A 453 5.44 18.01 27.57
C SER A 453 3.96 18.35 27.85
N VAL A 454 3.48 19.50 27.36
CA VAL A 454 2.06 19.89 27.49
C VAL A 454 1.16 18.94 26.69
N LEU A 455 1.57 18.55 25.49
CA LEU A 455 0.84 17.60 24.66
C LEU A 455 0.74 16.22 25.32
N ILE A 456 1.87 15.65 25.78
CA ILE A 456 1.91 14.31 26.37
C ILE A 456 1.17 14.24 27.73
N SER A 457 1.30 15.27 28.56
CA SER A 457 0.62 15.35 29.87
C SER A 457 -0.90 15.49 29.74
N LYS A 458 -1.38 16.14 28.67
CA LYS A 458 -2.81 16.25 28.36
C LYS A 458 -3.33 15.12 27.45
N ALA A 459 -2.45 14.20 27.05
CA ALA A 459 -2.70 13.19 26.05
C ALA A 459 -3.34 13.75 24.76
N ARG A 460 -2.71 14.78 24.20
CA ARG A 460 -3.10 15.46 22.96
C ARG A 460 -1.97 15.44 21.95
N PHE A 461 -2.29 15.65 20.67
CA PHE A 461 -1.34 15.73 19.56
C PHE A 461 -1.31 17.12 18.89
N SER A 462 -2.20 18.02 19.29
CA SER A 462 -2.21 19.41 18.83
C SER A 462 -2.76 20.37 19.88
N LEU A 463 -2.39 21.65 19.79
CA LEU A 463 -3.01 22.76 20.53
C LEU A 463 -3.64 23.75 19.56
N SER A 464 -4.57 24.58 20.05
CA SER A 464 -4.99 25.74 19.28
C SER A 464 -3.86 26.77 19.13
N VAL A 465 -3.89 27.59 18.07
CA VAL A 465 -2.91 28.69 17.89
C VAL A 465 -2.90 29.59 19.13
N ARG A 466 -4.07 29.89 19.69
CA ARG A 466 -4.20 30.69 20.91
C ARG A 466 -3.59 30.05 22.16
N GLU A 467 -3.72 28.73 22.32
CA GLU A 467 -3.09 28.02 23.43
C GLU A 467 -1.57 27.98 23.28
N PHE A 468 -1.08 27.81 22.06
CA PHE A 468 0.36 27.84 21.78
C PHE A 468 0.95 29.24 21.96
N ASP A 469 0.28 30.29 21.50
CA ASP A 469 0.72 31.68 21.69
C ASP A 469 0.79 32.02 23.19
N ARG A 470 -0.22 31.64 23.98
CA ARG A 470 -0.19 31.78 25.45
C ARG A 470 0.97 31.00 26.09
N LEU A 471 1.31 29.83 25.54
CA LEU A 471 2.45 29.05 26.00
C LEU A 471 3.76 29.80 25.73
N CYS A 472 3.94 30.34 24.52
CA CYS A 472 5.08 31.18 24.16
C CYS A 472 5.19 32.42 25.06
N ASP A 473 4.08 33.12 25.29
CA ASP A 473 4.01 34.30 26.16
C ASP A 473 4.39 33.96 27.61
N SER A 474 3.91 32.82 28.13
CA SER A 474 4.23 32.36 29.49
C SER A 474 5.72 32.10 29.69
N GLN A 475 6.43 31.73 28.63
CA GLN A 475 7.87 31.49 28.61
C GLN A 475 8.69 32.73 28.18
N ARG A 476 8.02 33.87 28.00
CA ARG A 476 8.59 35.17 27.59
C ARG A 476 9.41 35.06 26.30
N LEU A 477 8.92 34.30 25.32
CA LEU A 477 9.56 34.24 24.00
C LEU A 477 9.40 35.57 23.25
N SER A 478 10.44 35.97 22.51
CA SER A 478 10.32 37.11 21.61
C SER A 478 9.57 36.74 20.33
N SER A 479 8.99 37.74 19.66
CA SER A 479 8.31 37.57 18.37
C SER A 479 9.24 36.96 17.30
N ASP A 480 10.53 37.26 17.36
CA ASP A 480 11.51 36.75 16.39
C ASP A 480 11.71 35.24 16.52
N VAL A 481 11.77 34.73 17.76
CA VAL A 481 11.88 33.28 18.02
C VAL A 481 10.60 32.58 17.57
N GLN A 482 9.43 33.18 17.84
CA GLN A 482 8.15 32.62 17.43
C GLN A 482 8.02 32.53 15.90
N ASN A 483 8.47 33.56 15.18
CA ASN A 483 8.52 33.55 13.71
C ASN A 483 9.48 32.46 13.20
N GLU A 484 10.67 32.30 13.81
CA GLU A 484 11.60 31.24 13.40
C GLU A 484 11.01 29.84 13.64
N LEU A 485 10.28 29.62 14.74
CA LEU A 485 9.63 28.33 15.01
C LEU A 485 8.65 27.95 13.89
N TYR A 486 7.84 28.90 13.42
CA TYR A 486 6.93 28.67 12.29
C TYR A 486 7.68 28.44 10.97
N ASN A 487 8.83 29.08 10.77
CA ASN A 487 9.64 28.94 9.54
C ASN A 487 10.56 27.70 9.56
N SER A 488 10.86 27.15 10.73
CA SER A 488 11.82 26.05 10.93
C SER A 488 11.39 24.72 10.29
N SER A 489 10.10 24.58 9.94
CA SER A 489 9.47 23.32 9.50
C SER A 489 9.52 22.20 10.55
N LEU A 490 9.75 22.53 11.82
CA LEU A 490 9.61 21.58 12.95
C LEU A 490 8.15 21.48 13.42
N LEU A 491 7.38 22.55 13.23
CA LEU A 491 5.97 22.65 13.54
C LEU A 491 5.13 22.77 12.27
N LYS A 492 3.90 22.28 12.37
CA LYS A 492 2.86 22.40 11.34
C LYS A 492 1.69 23.19 11.87
N ARG A 493 1.19 24.12 11.06
CA ARG A 493 -0.07 24.82 11.30
C ARG A 493 -1.15 24.32 10.33
N ARG A 494 -2.28 23.85 10.86
CA ARG A 494 -3.48 23.48 10.09
C ARG A 494 -4.69 24.20 10.67
N GLY A 495 -5.24 25.17 9.94
CA GLY A 495 -6.31 26.03 10.45
C GLY A 495 -5.90 26.74 11.76
N ASP A 496 -6.69 26.53 12.81
CA ASP A 496 -6.44 27.04 14.16
C ASP A 496 -5.67 26.05 15.06
N LYS A 497 -5.05 25.00 14.50
CA LYS A 497 -4.29 24.00 15.26
C LYS A 497 -2.81 24.00 14.90
N ILE A 498 -1.97 23.76 15.90
CA ILE A 498 -0.52 23.61 15.81
C ILE A 498 -0.13 22.22 16.34
N SER A 499 0.70 21.51 15.58
CA SER A 499 1.29 20.21 15.93
C SER A 499 2.75 20.17 15.47
N PHE A 500 3.48 19.11 15.81
CA PHE A 500 4.76 18.83 15.15
C PHE A 500 4.54 18.45 13.67
N GLU A 501 5.54 18.74 12.81
CA GLU A 501 5.47 18.38 11.39
C GLU A 501 5.50 16.86 11.18
N HIS A 502 6.22 16.14 12.05
CA HIS A 502 6.32 14.69 12.03
C HIS A 502 6.32 14.12 13.46
N GLU A 503 5.78 12.91 13.64
CA GLU A 503 5.70 12.25 14.95
C GLU A 503 7.07 11.99 15.59
N LEU A 504 8.10 11.75 14.78
CA LEU A 504 9.47 11.57 15.27
C LEU A 504 10.06 12.86 15.87
N PHE A 505 9.68 14.04 15.37
CA PHE A 505 10.05 15.30 16.04
C PHE A 505 9.35 15.41 17.39
N PHE A 506 8.06 15.06 17.47
CA PHE A 506 7.34 15.03 18.73
C PHE A 506 8.02 14.09 19.75
N SER A 507 8.38 12.87 19.35
CA SER A 507 9.10 11.91 20.21
C SER A 507 10.47 12.40 20.66
N SER A 508 11.23 13.06 19.79
CA SER A 508 12.52 13.67 20.15
C SER A 508 12.36 14.79 21.18
N PHE A 509 11.40 15.70 21.00
CA PHE A 509 11.18 16.78 21.97
C PHE A 509 10.54 16.31 23.28
N ILE A 510 9.77 15.21 23.27
CA ILE A 510 9.36 14.51 24.50
C ILE A 510 10.59 14.02 25.26
N ALA A 511 11.54 13.37 24.59
CA ALA A 511 12.74 12.86 25.24
C ALA A 511 13.55 13.99 25.90
N GLU A 512 13.76 15.10 25.20
CA GLU A 512 14.42 16.28 25.77
C GLU A 512 13.65 16.85 26.97
N ALA A 513 12.31 16.88 26.91
CA ALA A 513 11.49 17.33 28.04
C ALA A 513 11.64 16.40 29.26
N VAL A 514 11.66 15.07 29.02
CA VAL A 514 11.84 14.05 30.06
C VAL A 514 13.22 14.17 30.70
N MET A 515 14.29 14.37 29.92
CA MET A 515 15.64 14.57 30.47
C MET A 515 15.71 15.82 31.37
N ARG A 516 15.05 16.92 30.95
CA ARG A 516 14.96 18.16 31.75
C ARG A 516 14.16 17.98 33.04
N GLU A 517 13.08 17.21 33.00
CA GLU A 517 12.23 16.95 34.17
C GLU A 517 12.89 15.98 35.15
N ALA A 518 13.49 14.90 34.65
CA ALA A 518 14.11 13.88 35.47
C ALA A 518 15.38 14.36 36.17
N ASN A 519 16.08 15.36 35.63
CA ASN A 519 17.27 15.98 36.21
C ASN A 519 18.36 14.95 36.63
N GLY A 520 18.52 13.88 35.84
CA GLY A 520 19.46 12.80 36.10
C GLY A 520 19.02 11.76 37.14
N GLU A 521 17.79 11.84 37.67
CA GLU A 521 17.27 10.87 38.64
C GLU A 521 16.75 9.59 37.96
N ILE A 522 17.39 8.45 38.26
CA ILE A 522 17.07 7.13 37.69
C ILE A 522 15.60 6.76 37.87
N GLU A 523 15.07 6.92 39.10
CA GLU A 523 13.71 6.52 39.46
C GLU A 523 12.66 7.24 38.60
N ASN A 524 12.89 8.53 38.28
CA ASN A 524 12.00 9.30 37.42
C ASN A 524 12.07 8.82 35.97
N ILE A 525 13.26 8.54 35.44
CA ILE A 525 13.43 8.01 34.08
C ILE A 525 12.71 6.66 33.94
N ILE A 526 12.92 5.75 34.90
CA ILE A 526 12.28 4.42 34.90
C ILE A 526 10.76 4.52 35.02
N ARG A 527 10.26 5.40 35.88
CA ARG A 527 8.81 5.67 36.00
C ARG A 527 8.20 6.15 34.68
N LEU A 528 8.90 7.04 33.96
CA LEU A 528 8.42 7.58 32.68
C LEU A 528 8.51 6.53 31.55
N LEU A 529 9.60 5.74 31.48
CA LEU A 529 9.73 4.63 30.53
C LEU A 529 8.68 3.53 30.75
N SER A 530 8.23 3.35 31.99
CA SER A 530 7.16 2.41 32.35
C SER A 530 5.76 2.94 32.03
N SER A 531 5.62 4.27 31.82
CA SER A 531 4.32 4.88 31.53
C SER A 531 3.90 4.63 30.07
N PRO A 532 2.66 4.16 29.82
CA PRO A 532 2.16 3.91 28.46
C PRO A 532 2.14 5.16 27.56
N ARG A 533 2.02 6.35 28.16
CA ARG A 533 2.02 7.63 27.43
C ARG A 533 3.28 7.83 26.59
N TYR A 534 4.43 7.35 27.09
CA TYR A 534 5.73 7.52 26.44
C TYR A 534 6.10 6.39 25.50
N SER A 535 5.17 5.47 25.20
CA SER A 535 5.40 4.29 24.33
C SER A 535 6.08 4.63 23.00
N LEU A 536 5.65 5.70 22.32
CA LEU A 536 6.23 6.12 21.04
C LEU A 536 7.59 6.86 21.15
N SER A 537 8.03 7.15 22.38
CA SER A 537 9.22 7.99 22.64
C SER A 537 10.29 7.27 23.45
N LYS A 538 10.09 6.03 23.90
CA LYS A 538 11.04 5.29 24.76
C LYS A 538 12.46 5.20 24.17
N VAL A 539 12.58 4.91 22.87
CA VAL A 539 13.86 4.85 22.15
C VAL A 539 14.57 6.21 22.19
N PHE A 540 13.83 7.30 21.97
CA PHE A 540 14.37 8.66 22.04
C PHE A 540 14.76 9.05 23.46
N ILE A 541 13.95 8.70 24.47
CA ILE A 541 14.22 8.98 25.89
C ILE A 541 15.53 8.31 26.32
N LEU A 542 15.68 7.03 26.01
CA LEU A 542 16.90 6.31 26.37
C LEU A 542 18.11 6.83 25.58
N GLY A 543 17.94 7.12 24.29
CA GLY A 543 18.99 7.69 23.45
C GLY A 543 19.39 9.13 23.80
N ALA A 544 18.65 9.82 24.67
CA ALA A 544 18.96 11.17 25.16
C ALA A 544 19.83 11.17 26.44
N ILE A 545 20.07 10.00 27.05
CA ILE A 545 20.91 9.89 28.25
C ILE A 545 22.38 10.01 27.84
N GLU A 546 23.01 11.15 28.17
CA GLU A 546 24.42 11.41 27.84
C GLU A 546 25.40 10.73 28.82
N ASP A 547 25.00 10.50 30.07
CA ASP A 547 25.83 9.84 31.08
C ASP A 547 25.76 8.31 30.94
N ASN A 548 26.86 7.71 30.49
CA ASN A 548 26.99 6.26 30.30
C ASN A 548 26.69 5.44 31.58
N ARG A 549 27.02 5.98 32.76
CA ARG A 549 26.76 5.30 34.03
C ARG A 549 25.26 5.29 34.32
N LEU A 550 24.61 6.43 34.17
CA LEU A 550 23.16 6.56 34.30
C LEU A 550 22.43 5.66 33.29
N LEU A 551 22.90 5.62 32.04
CA LEU A 551 22.35 4.76 31.00
C LEU A 551 22.43 3.27 31.37
N ASN A 552 23.56 2.80 31.91
CA ASN A 552 23.70 1.43 32.39
C ASN A 552 22.74 1.13 33.56
N GLU A 553 22.69 2.01 34.57
CA GLU A 553 21.81 1.85 35.73
C GLU A 553 20.32 1.85 35.32
N VAL A 554 19.94 2.64 34.32
CA VAL A 554 18.59 2.63 33.73
C VAL A 554 18.32 1.31 32.99
N LEU A 555 19.23 0.89 32.10
CA LEU A 555 19.08 -0.35 31.32
C LEU A 555 18.95 -1.60 32.18
N GLU A 556 19.61 -1.66 33.35
CA GLU A 556 19.46 -2.75 34.32
C GLU A 556 18.03 -2.89 34.87
N CYS A 557 17.25 -1.80 34.87
CA CYS A 557 15.89 -1.78 35.39
C CYS A 557 14.80 -1.91 34.30
N VAL A 558 15.16 -1.80 33.01
CA VAL A 558 14.22 -1.86 31.88
C VAL A 558 13.69 -3.28 31.69
N LYS A 559 12.36 -3.41 31.58
CA LYS A 559 11.66 -4.69 31.31
C LYS A 559 10.93 -4.73 29.96
N ASP A 560 11.14 -3.71 29.13
CA ASP A 560 10.47 -3.56 27.84
C ASP A 560 11.28 -4.27 26.75
N LYS A 561 10.71 -5.34 26.17
CA LYS A 561 11.36 -6.18 25.15
C LYS A 561 11.65 -5.40 23.86
N GLU A 562 10.73 -4.53 23.45
CA GLU A 562 10.86 -3.73 22.24
C GLU A 562 12.00 -2.72 22.40
N LEU A 563 12.08 -2.08 23.58
CA LEU A 563 13.17 -1.14 23.88
C LEU A 563 14.53 -1.84 23.95
N ILE A 564 14.63 -3.00 24.61
CA ILE A 564 15.87 -3.80 24.67
C ILE A 564 16.31 -4.19 23.25
N THR A 565 15.38 -4.60 22.40
CA THR A 565 15.65 -4.96 21.00
C THR A 565 16.12 -3.74 20.20
N ALA A 566 15.50 -2.57 20.38
CA ALA A 566 15.94 -1.32 19.76
C ALA A 566 17.37 -0.94 20.19
N CYS A 567 17.73 -1.14 21.46
CA CYS A 567 19.11 -0.95 21.95
C CYS A 567 20.08 -1.91 21.27
N ALA A 568 19.76 -3.21 21.19
CA ALA A 568 20.62 -4.21 20.54
C ALA A 568 20.86 -3.90 19.05
N ARG A 569 19.88 -3.28 18.38
CA ARG A 569 19.99 -2.79 16.99
C ARG A 569 20.75 -1.47 16.84
N GLY A 570 21.07 -0.78 17.95
CA GLY A 570 21.81 0.49 17.93
C GLY A 570 20.95 1.75 17.88
N GLU A 571 19.62 1.64 17.95
CA GLU A 571 18.70 2.78 17.84
C GLU A 571 18.87 3.82 18.97
N CYS A 572 19.24 3.34 20.15
CA CYS A 572 19.51 4.15 21.33
C CYS A 572 20.99 4.62 21.42
N GLY A 573 21.80 4.38 20.39
CA GLY A 573 23.23 4.71 20.34
C GLY A 573 24.15 3.52 20.64
N SER A 574 25.43 3.65 20.29
CA SER A 574 26.39 2.54 20.36
C SER A 574 26.70 2.08 21.78
N VAL A 575 26.68 3.00 22.75
CA VAL A 575 26.92 2.65 24.16
C VAL A 575 25.80 1.75 24.69
N ALA A 576 24.54 2.11 24.43
CA ALA A 576 23.39 1.27 24.79
C ALA A 576 23.46 -0.10 24.10
N GLN A 577 23.85 -0.12 22.83
CA GLN A 577 24.06 -1.36 22.08
C GLN A 577 25.12 -2.25 22.71
N THR A 578 26.28 -1.69 23.08
CA THR A 578 27.35 -2.44 23.75
C THR A 578 26.87 -3.03 25.07
N ILE A 579 26.21 -2.25 25.93
CA ILE A 579 25.68 -2.71 27.22
C ILE A 579 24.72 -3.89 27.04
N VAL A 580 23.75 -3.76 26.12
CA VAL A 580 22.77 -4.82 25.86
C VAL A 580 23.42 -6.05 25.24
N ASN A 581 24.34 -5.88 24.28
CA ASN A 581 25.03 -7.00 23.64
C ASN A 581 25.91 -7.76 24.64
N GLU A 582 26.64 -7.07 25.52
CA GLU A 582 27.39 -7.70 26.62
C GLU A 582 26.46 -8.48 27.56
N LYS A 583 25.29 -7.93 27.89
CA LYS A 583 24.27 -8.64 28.67
C LYS A 583 23.77 -9.89 27.94
N VAL A 584 23.52 -9.80 26.63
CA VAL A 584 23.13 -10.94 25.80
C VAL A 584 24.22 -12.02 25.79
N TYR A 585 25.49 -11.67 25.58
CA TYR A 585 26.60 -12.63 25.64
C TYR A 585 26.67 -13.33 27.00
N ASN A 586 26.52 -12.59 28.10
CA ASN A 586 26.50 -13.16 29.44
C ASN A 586 25.31 -14.10 29.65
N LEU A 587 24.11 -13.73 29.19
CA LEU A 587 22.91 -14.56 29.27
C LEU A 587 23.06 -15.85 28.45
N LEU A 588 23.60 -15.77 27.23
CA LEU A 588 23.88 -16.94 26.38
C LEU A 588 24.93 -17.86 27.01
N SER A 589 25.98 -17.30 27.61
CA SER A 589 26.98 -18.10 28.33
C SER A 589 26.37 -18.80 29.54
N MET A 590 25.53 -18.11 30.33
CA MET A 590 24.82 -18.72 31.46
C MET A 590 23.80 -19.77 31.00
N MET A 591 23.14 -19.56 29.86
CA MET A 591 22.25 -20.56 29.25
C MET A 591 23.04 -21.83 28.90
N VAL A 592 24.22 -21.71 28.31
CA VAL A 592 25.10 -22.85 28.03
C VAL A 592 25.47 -23.58 29.33
N GLU A 593 25.83 -22.87 30.40
CA GLU A 593 26.12 -23.50 31.70
C GLU A 593 24.86 -24.15 32.33
N GLU A 594 23.68 -23.54 32.21
CA GLU A 594 22.41 -24.16 32.63
C GLU A 594 22.17 -25.47 31.87
N THR A 595 22.40 -25.49 30.55
CA THR A 595 22.22 -26.72 29.75
C THR A 595 23.17 -27.86 30.15
N LYS A 596 24.41 -27.56 30.56
CA LYS A 596 25.35 -28.56 31.09
C LYS A 596 24.88 -29.18 32.41
N GLY A 597 24.20 -28.39 33.24
CA GLY A 597 23.72 -28.80 34.56
C GLY A 597 22.28 -29.35 34.58
N LEU A 598 21.62 -29.41 33.43
CA LEU A 598 20.19 -29.71 33.34
C LEU A 598 19.89 -31.18 33.66
N VAL A 599 18.92 -31.41 34.54
CA VAL A 599 18.53 -32.76 35.01
C VAL A 599 17.07 -33.03 34.68
N PHE A 600 16.78 -34.27 34.27
CA PHE A 600 15.42 -34.73 34.01
C PHE A 600 14.93 -35.66 35.13
N GLU A 601 13.62 -35.63 35.40
CA GLU A 601 12.94 -36.49 36.38
C GLU A 601 11.75 -37.20 35.74
N ILE A 602 11.59 -38.49 36.05
CA ILE A 602 10.36 -39.24 35.72
C ILE A 602 9.28 -38.87 36.74
N HIS A 603 8.09 -38.54 36.26
CA HIS A 603 6.93 -38.25 37.11
C HIS A 603 5.68 -38.98 36.61
N HIS A 604 4.68 -39.17 37.48
CA HIS A 604 3.51 -40.02 37.20
C HIS A 604 2.30 -39.27 36.59
N ASN A 605 2.35 -37.93 36.46
CA ASN A 605 1.20 -37.10 36.05
C ASN A 605 1.52 -36.17 34.87
N GLY A 606 1.07 -36.49 33.66
CA GLY A 606 1.25 -35.64 32.47
C GLY A 606 1.30 -36.48 31.18
N TRP A 607 1.22 -35.85 30.00
CA TRP A 607 1.18 -36.57 28.71
C TRP A 607 2.44 -37.43 28.44
N HIS A 608 3.61 -37.05 28.97
CA HIS A 608 4.87 -37.76 28.68
C HIS A 608 5.61 -38.32 29.91
N GLY A 609 5.23 -37.93 31.13
CA GLY A 609 5.78 -38.49 32.38
C GLY A 609 7.28 -38.25 32.61
N VAL A 610 7.88 -37.27 31.93
CA VAL A 610 9.23 -36.73 32.19
C VAL A 610 9.11 -35.21 32.28
N LYS A 611 9.85 -34.58 33.19
CA LYS A 611 9.94 -33.13 33.35
C LYS A 611 11.38 -32.73 33.63
N VAL A 612 11.72 -31.46 33.41
CA VAL A 612 13.00 -30.90 33.88
C VAL A 612 12.93 -30.63 35.39
N ASP A 613 13.99 -30.98 36.12
CA ASP A 613 14.14 -30.67 37.53
C ASP A 613 14.26 -29.15 37.70
N LYS A 614 13.37 -28.55 38.48
CA LYS A 614 13.37 -27.11 38.75
C LYS A 614 14.63 -26.67 39.49
N LEU A 615 15.28 -27.54 40.26
CA LEU A 615 16.54 -27.24 40.95
C LEU A 615 17.73 -27.15 39.99
N SER A 616 17.60 -27.71 38.78
CA SER A 616 18.63 -27.60 37.73
C SER A 616 18.52 -26.31 36.91
N LEU A 617 17.47 -25.50 37.12
CA LEU A 617 17.29 -24.21 36.44
C LEU A 617 18.05 -23.10 37.17
N SER A 618 18.65 -22.19 36.40
CA SER A 618 19.39 -21.06 36.94
C SER A 618 18.45 -19.89 37.29
N PRO A 619 18.40 -19.43 38.55
CA PRO A 619 17.62 -18.25 38.91
C PRO A 619 18.07 -16.97 38.17
N ALA A 620 19.33 -16.89 37.75
CA ALA A 620 19.86 -15.75 37.01
C ALA A 620 19.25 -15.60 35.59
N LEU A 621 18.58 -16.63 35.08
CA LEU A 621 17.96 -16.68 33.76
C LEU A 621 16.44 -16.50 33.80
N GLU A 622 15.86 -16.15 34.95
CA GLU A 622 14.41 -15.96 35.12
C GLU A 622 13.82 -15.01 34.06
N HIS A 623 14.52 -13.90 33.77
CA HIS A 623 14.12 -12.84 32.84
C HIS A 623 14.72 -12.97 31.43
N PHE A 624 15.21 -14.16 31.05
CA PHE A 624 15.80 -14.40 29.73
C PHE A 624 14.83 -14.09 28.57
N ASP A 625 13.53 -14.27 28.80
CA ASP A 625 12.49 -14.02 27.79
C ASP A 625 12.37 -12.54 27.37
N LEU A 626 12.92 -11.61 28.16
CA LEU A 626 12.99 -10.20 27.79
C LEU A 626 13.98 -9.94 26.64
N TYR A 627 14.94 -10.84 26.44
CA TYR A 627 16.07 -10.68 25.51
C TYR A 627 15.97 -11.57 24.26
N ILE A 628 14.94 -12.43 24.16
CA ILE A 628 14.80 -13.37 23.04
C ILE A 628 14.74 -12.65 21.69
N ASP A 629 14.03 -11.52 21.61
CA ASP A 629 13.94 -10.73 20.37
C ASP A 629 15.30 -10.14 19.97
N ALA A 630 16.07 -9.64 20.94
CA ALA A 630 17.43 -9.14 20.73
C ALA A 630 18.40 -10.26 20.30
N ILE A 631 18.34 -11.41 20.95
CA ILE A 631 19.13 -12.61 20.60
C ILE A 631 18.78 -13.05 19.17
N SER A 632 17.50 -13.09 18.83
CA SER A 632 17.00 -13.46 17.51
C SER A 632 17.48 -12.48 16.43
N SER A 633 17.45 -11.18 16.71
CA SER A 633 18.03 -10.15 15.83
C SER A 633 19.53 -10.38 15.59
N GLY A 634 20.27 -10.81 16.61
CA GLY A 634 21.68 -11.15 16.48
C GLY A 634 21.93 -12.44 15.69
N LEU A 635 21.09 -13.47 15.87
CA LEU A 635 21.13 -14.70 15.07
C LEU A 635 20.93 -14.39 13.59
N VAL A 636 19.93 -13.58 13.24
CA VAL A 636 19.68 -13.11 11.86
C VAL A 636 20.82 -12.25 11.30
N SER A 637 21.68 -11.72 12.17
CA SER A 637 22.89 -11.01 11.78
C SER A 637 24.12 -11.92 11.63
N GLY A 638 23.98 -13.23 11.84
CA GLY A 638 25.06 -14.22 11.80
C GLY A 638 25.80 -14.42 13.13
N ASN A 639 25.34 -13.81 14.23
CA ASN A 639 25.97 -13.93 15.54
C ASN A 639 25.35 -15.08 16.35
N TYR A 640 26.00 -15.46 17.45
CA TYR A 640 25.47 -16.37 18.50
C TYR A 640 25.22 -17.84 18.12
N PHE A 641 25.42 -18.25 16.87
CA PHE A 641 25.28 -19.65 16.45
C PHE A 641 26.07 -20.61 17.35
N ASP A 642 27.33 -20.30 17.65
CA ASP A 642 28.19 -21.14 18.50
C ASP A 642 27.59 -21.43 19.89
N TYR A 643 26.96 -20.42 20.52
CA TYR A 643 26.33 -20.60 21.83
C TYR A 643 25.10 -21.51 21.76
N VAL A 644 24.26 -21.32 20.74
CA VAL A 644 23.04 -22.13 20.56
C VAL A 644 23.40 -23.56 20.17
N MET A 645 24.37 -23.74 19.27
CA MET A 645 24.88 -25.06 18.86
C MET A 645 25.53 -25.82 20.02
N SER A 646 26.29 -25.12 20.88
CA SER A 646 26.86 -25.70 22.10
C SER A 646 25.78 -26.09 23.11
N ALA A 647 24.78 -25.24 23.31
CA ALA A 647 23.65 -25.56 24.20
C ALA A 647 22.86 -26.78 23.71
N CYS A 648 22.63 -26.90 22.40
CA CYS A 648 22.00 -28.10 21.81
C CYS A 648 22.83 -29.36 22.11
N GLN A 649 24.15 -29.28 21.92
CA GLN A 649 25.05 -30.40 22.22
C GLN A 649 24.94 -30.84 23.68
N TYR A 650 25.01 -29.91 24.65
CA TYR A 650 24.95 -30.26 26.06
C TYR A 650 23.59 -30.82 26.49
N ILE A 651 22.49 -30.32 25.92
CA ILE A 651 21.17 -30.91 26.14
C ILE A 651 21.12 -32.33 25.60
N ASP A 652 21.65 -32.58 24.39
CA ASP A 652 21.65 -33.92 23.80
C ASP A 652 22.51 -34.90 24.63
N GLU A 653 23.65 -34.44 25.15
CA GLU A 653 24.47 -35.20 26.12
C GLU A 653 23.69 -35.50 27.41
N ALA A 654 22.96 -34.52 27.97
CA ALA A 654 22.12 -34.72 29.16
C ALA A 654 20.96 -35.71 28.90
N ILE A 655 20.34 -35.65 27.72
CA ILE A 655 19.31 -36.60 27.28
C ILE A 655 19.91 -38.01 27.21
N ALA A 656 21.07 -38.18 26.58
CA ALA A 656 21.75 -39.48 26.44
C ALA A 656 22.07 -40.08 27.82
N ILE A 657 22.70 -39.31 28.71
CA ILE A 657 23.04 -39.73 30.08
C ILE A 657 21.79 -40.13 30.87
N PHE A 658 20.71 -39.35 30.76
CA PHE A 658 19.47 -39.65 31.46
C PHE A 658 18.81 -40.93 30.93
N CYS A 659 18.81 -41.12 29.61
CA CYS A 659 18.25 -42.30 28.97
C CYS A 659 19.03 -43.56 29.37
N GLU A 660 20.37 -43.54 29.28
CA GLU A 660 21.24 -44.65 29.70
C GLU A 660 20.97 -45.09 31.15
N LYS A 661 20.80 -44.13 32.07
CA LYS A 661 20.52 -44.42 33.48
C LYS A 661 19.13 -45.02 33.73
N ASN A 662 18.17 -44.82 32.84
CA ASN A 662 16.76 -45.13 33.05
C ASN A 662 16.15 -46.12 32.04
N MET A 663 16.96 -46.74 31.16
CA MET A 663 16.53 -47.66 30.10
C MET A 663 15.66 -48.85 30.57
N ILE A 664 15.64 -49.17 31.87
CA ILE A 664 14.92 -50.32 32.43
C ILE A 664 13.42 -50.02 32.71
N LYS A 665 12.95 -48.76 32.63
CA LYS A 665 11.70 -48.33 33.31
C LYS A 665 10.47 -47.96 32.46
N LYS A 666 10.44 -48.07 31.13
CA LYS A 666 9.21 -47.73 30.36
C LYS A 666 9.01 -48.62 29.13
N GLY A 667 7.73 -48.97 28.85
CA GLY A 667 7.27 -49.79 27.72
C GLY A 667 7.35 -49.10 26.35
N ASP A 668 6.54 -49.56 25.38
CA ASP A 668 6.54 -49.39 23.90
C ASP A 668 7.05 -48.07 23.23
N ILE A 669 7.27 -46.96 23.95
CA ILE A 669 7.81 -45.70 23.38
C ILE A 669 9.22 -45.45 23.95
N SER A 670 10.19 -45.21 23.05
CA SER A 670 11.58 -44.89 23.43
C SER A 670 11.63 -43.68 24.38
N LEU A 671 12.29 -43.85 25.53
CA LEU A 671 12.48 -42.80 26.53
C LEU A 671 13.17 -41.55 25.92
N GLN A 672 14.02 -41.75 24.92
CA GLN A 672 14.72 -40.68 24.22
C GLN A 672 13.76 -39.71 23.52
N TYR A 673 12.67 -40.20 22.93
CA TYR A 673 11.68 -39.36 22.24
C TYR A 673 10.94 -38.45 23.23
N ILE A 674 10.57 -39.03 24.37
CA ILE A 674 9.89 -38.33 25.46
C ILE A 674 10.77 -37.21 26.03
N VAL A 675 12.04 -37.51 26.32
CA VAL A 675 12.94 -36.54 26.93
C VAL A 675 13.32 -35.45 25.92
N PHE A 676 13.52 -35.80 24.64
CA PHE A 676 13.76 -34.82 23.58
C PHE A 676 12.55 -33.87 23.41
N SER A 677 11.34 -34.41 23.37
CA SER A 677 10.10 -33.61 23.34
C SER A 677 10.03 -32.66 24.53
N GLU A 678 10.34 -33.13 25.73
CA GLU A 678 10.36 -32.27 26.91
C GLU A 678 11.42 -31.18 26.78
N ALA A 679 12.65 -31.49 26.37
CA ALA A 679 13.74 -30.53 26.30
C ALA A 679 13.60 -29.45 25.22
N TYR A 680 13.11 -29.81 24.03
CA TYR A 680 13.09 -28.93 22.85
C TYR A 680 11.71 -28.39 22.46
N VAL A 681 10.62 -29.08 22.84
CA VAL A 681 9.27 -28.79 22.30
C VAL A 681 8.30 -28.32 23.38
N MET A 682 8.17 -29.10 24.46
CA MET A 682 7.09 -28.93 25.44
C MET A 682 7.49 -28.03 26.61
N ASN A 683 8.72 -28.11 27.09
CA ASN A 683 9.19 -27.26 28.18
C ASN A 683 9.35 -25.80 27.73
N ARG A 684 8.98 -24.87 28.61
CA ARG A 684 9.16 -23.41 28.40
C ARG A 684 9.76 -22.73 29.64
N ASN A 685 10.45 -23.50 30.48
CA ASN A 685 10.96 -23.02 31.76
C ASN A 685 12.45 -22.66 31.71
N SER A 686 13.30 -23.48 31.05
CA SER A 686 14.73 -23.16 30.88
C SER A 686 14.95 -22.06 29.84
N ALA A 687 16.06 -21.33 29.91
CA ALA A 687 16.38 -20.29 28.92
C ALA A 687 16.47 -20.86 27.51
N PHE A 688 17.13 -22.02 27.37
CA PHE A 688 17.27 -22.72 26.10
C PHE A 688 15.92 -23.11 25.48
N SER A 689 15.03 -23.74 26.27
CA SER A 689 13.72 -24.19 25.76
C SER A 689 12.83 -23.02 25.35
N LYS A 690 12.90 -21.88 26.07
CA LYS A 690 12.23 -20.63 25.66
C LYS A 690 12.73 -20.12 24.31
N LEU A 691 14.05 -20.11 24.09
CA LEU A 691 14.65 -19.66 22.83
C LEU A 691 14.26 -20.58 21.66
N ILE A 692 14.45 -21.89 21.80
CA ILE A 692 14.12 -22.85 20.74
C ILE A 692 12.63 -22.83 20.39
N SER A 693 11.75 -22.78 21.39
CA SER A 693 10.31 -22.70 21.16
C SER A 693 9.93 -21.44 20.36
N PHE A 694 10.56 -20.30 20.64
CA PHE A 694 10.36 -19.06 19.88
C PHE A 694 10.82 -19.19 18.42
N ILE A 695 11.97 -19.81 18.16
CA ILE A 695 12.53 -19.98 16.82
C ILE A 695 11.67 -20.94 15.98
N VAL A 696 11.36 -22.13 16.52
CA VAL A 696 10.60 -23.18 15.82
C VAL A 696 9.17 -22.74 15.50
N SER A 697 8.54 -21.97 16.39
CA SER A 697 7.20 -21.40 16.16
C SER A 697 7.16 -20.26 15.13
N GLY A 698 8.31 -19.92 14.52
CA GLY A 698 8.40 -18.91 13.47
C GLY A 698 8.44 -17.48 14.01
N GLY A 699 8.84 -17.25 15.26
CA GLY A 699 8.94 -15.90 15.84
C GLY A 699 9.84 -14.93 15.06
N ILE A 700 10.80 -15.45 14.29
CA ILE A 700 11.71 -14.66 13.45
C ILE A 700 11.09 -14.24 12.10
N LEU A 701 10.14 -15.02 11.54
CA LEU A 701 9.56 -14.81 10.19
C LEU A 701 8.85 -13.46 10.02
N PHE A 702 8.34 -12.87 11.11
CA PHE A 702 7.50 -11.68 11.04
C PHE A 702 8.25 -10.33 11.14
N HIS A 703 9.56 -10.35 11.43
CA HIS A 703 10.20 -9.16 12.02
C HIS A 703 11.58 -8.75 11.47
N TYR A 704 12.26 -9.55 10.64
CA TYR A 704 13.68 -9.31 10.33
C TYR A 704 14.08 -9.57 8.87
N LYS A 705 15.02 -8.78 8.34
CA LYS A 705 15.76 -9.05 7.09
C LYS A 705 17.14 -9.65 7.43
N THR A 706 17.57 -10.67 6.68
CA THR A 706 18.87 -11.33 6.90
C THR A 706 20.04 -10.49 6.41
N SER A 707 21.21 -10.61 7.06
CA SER A 707 22.47 -10.00 6.62
C SER A 707 23.31 -10.99 5.79
N GLY A 708 24.29 -10.51 5.03
CA GLY A 708 25.21 -11.40 4.29
C GLY A 708 26.05 -12.34 5.19
N ASN A 709 26.22 -12.00 6.46
CA ASN A 709 26.94 -12.83 7.43
C ASN A 709 26.08 -14.00 7.96
N PHE A 710 24.75 -13.88 7.89
CA PHE A 710 23.82 -14.93 8.31
C PHE A 710 24.05 -16.22 7.55
N ASP A 711 24.04 -16.13 6.22
CA ASP A 711 24.25 -17.26 5.32
C ASP A 711 25.56 -17.97 5.63
N GLN A 712 26.65 -17.22 5.80
CA GLN A 712 27.96 -17.78 6.10
C GLN A 712 27.95 -18.55 7.44
N ALA A 713 27.39 -17.96 8.50
CA ALA A 713 27.31 -18.60 9.81
C ALA A 713 26.39 -19.84 9.78
N LEU A 714 25.27 -19.75 9.07
CA LEU A 714 24.31 -20.85 8.91
C LEU A 714 24.94 -22.05 8.18
N TYR A 715 25.58 -21.83 7.03
CA TYR A 715 26.22 -22.91 6.28
C TYR A 715 27.41 -23.51 7.03
N GLN A 716 28.14 -22.71 7.81
CA GLN A 716 29.19 -23.23 8.67
C GLN A 716 28.60 -24.11 9.78
N ALA A 717 27.52 -23.67 10.43
CA ALA A 717 26.85 -24.44 11.48
C ALA A 717 26.28 -25.77 10.96
N TRP A 718 25.74 -25.81 9.74
CA TRP A 718 25.33 -27.05 9.07
C TRP A 718 26.48 -28.03 8.79
N ARG A 719 27.70 -27.53 8.52
CA ARG A 719 28.87 -28.39 8.31
C ARG A 719 29.42 -28.96 9.61
N ASP A 720 29.31 -28.20 10.69
CA ASP A 720 29.87 -28.55 11.99
C ASP A 720 28.89 -29.34 12.87
N SER A 721 27.62 -29.45 12.47
CA SER A 721 26.58 -30.14 13.24
C SER A 721 26.73 -31.66 13.22
N TYR A 722 26.48 -32.30 14.37
CA TYR A 722 26.47 -33.77 14.50
C TYR A 722 25.48 -34.30 15.55
N THR A 723 24.79 -33.44 16.30
CA THR A 723 23.80 -33.86 17.30
C THR A 723 22.36 -33.61 16.85
N PHE A 724 21.39 -34.33 17.44
CA PHE A 724 19.98 -34.25 17.03
C PHE A 724 19.37 -32.85 17.25
N GLY A 725 19.67 -32.23 18.38
CA GLY A 725 19.22 -30.89 18.71
C GLY A 725 19.81 -29.81 17.82
N GLN A 726 21.07 -29.98 17.39
CA GLN A 726 21.71 -29.08 16.42
C GLN A 726 20.97 -29.11 15.09
N TYR A 727 20.68 -30.29 14.54
CA TYR A 727 19.88 -30.42 13.32
C TYR A 727 18.48 -29.85 13.50
N TYR A 728 17.83 -30.08 14.65
CA TYR A 728 16.51 -29.52 14.93
C TYR A 728 16.49 -27.99 14.91
N PHE A 729 17.46 -27.35 15.57
CA PHE A 729 17.63 -25.90 15.53
C PHE A 729 17.93 -25.39 14.11
N LEU A 730 18.81 -26.07 13.38
CA LEU A 730 19.23 -25.66 12.04
C LEU A 730 18.10 -25.78 11.00
N LEU A 731 17.26 -26.82 11.07
CA LEU A 731 16.06 -26.93 10.25
C LEU A 731 15.11 -25.77 10.50
N ALA A 732 14.89 -25.40 11.77
CA ALA A 732 14.01 -24.29 12.13
C ALA A 732 14.53 -22.94 11.63
N ILE A 733 15.83 -22.65 11.78
CA ILE A 733 16.41 -21.37 11.36
C ILE A 733 16.67 -21.27 9.86
N SER A 734 16.80 -22.39 9.15
CA SER A 734 17.02 -22.40 7.70
C SER A 734 15.78 -21.98 6.90
N LYS A 735 14.61 -21.91 7.54
CA LYS A 735 13.36 -21.44 6.91
C LYS A 735 13.39 -19.96 6.49
N PHE A 736 14.33 -19.15 7.00
CA PHE A 736 14.30 -17.68 6.85
C PHE A 736 14.95 -17.17 5.55
N ASN A 737 15.99 -17.83 5.05
CA ASN A 737 16.66 -17.52 3.80
C ASN A 737 17.71 -18.60 3.52
N ILE A 738 17.46 -19.50 2.57
CA ILE A 738 18.45 -20.54 2.27
C ILE A 738 18.48 -20.87 0.77
N ASP A 739 19.70 -20.97 0.27
CA ASP A 739 19.98 -21.68 -0.97
C ASP A 739 20.05 -23.17 -0.62
N THR A 740 18.91 -23.86 -0.70
CA THR A 740 18.76 -25.27 -0.33
C THR A 740 19.74 -26.18 -1.07
N ASN A 741 20.22 -25.78 -2.26
CA ASN A 741 21.25 -26.52 -3.00
C ASN A 741 22.55 -26.71 -2.21
N LYS A 742 22.89 -25.82 -1.28
CA LYS A 742 24.13 -25.91 -0.49
C LYS A 742 24.06 -26.91 0.65
N ILE A 743 22.86 -27.22 1.15
CA ILE A 743 22.65 -28.12 2.30
C ILE A 743 21.92 -29.40 1.94
N ILE A 744 21.36 -29.52 0.72
CA ILE A 744 20.51 -30.65 0.34
C ILE A 744 21.18 -32.01 0.53
N SER A 745 22.48 -32.12 0.28
CA SER A 745 23.20 -33.39 0.50
C SER A 745 23.17 -33.84 1.97
N ILE A 746 23.18 -32.88 2.91
CA ILE A 746 23.06 -33.15 4.34
C ILE A 746 21.62 -33.57 4.65
N ILE A 747 20.62 -32.83 4.14
CA ILE A 747 19.20 -33.16 4.32
C ILE A 747 18.87 -34.58 3.81
N ILE A 748 19.35 -34.94 2.62
CA ILE A 748 19.17 -36.29 2.06
C ILE A 748 19.77 -37.35 3.00
N SER A 749 20.99 -37.14 3.49
CA SER A 749 21.62 -38.05 4.46
C SER A 749 20.81 -38.17 5.75
N LEU A 750 20.24 -37.08 6.26
CA LEU A 750 19.38 -37.11 7.45
C LEU A 750 18.10 -37.91 7.18
N ILE A 751 17.50 -37.81 6.00
CA ILE A 751 16.28 -38.57 5.68
C ILE A 751 16.61 -40.08 5.59
N GLU A 752 17.75 -40.45 5.01
CA GLU A 752 18.19 -41.85 4.94
C GLU A 752 18.31 -42.49 6.33
N ASP A 753 18.79 -41.73 7.31
CA ASP A 753 18.97 -42.16 8.71
C ASP A 753 17.78 -41.79 9.61
N SER A 754 16.65 -41.34 9.07
CA SER A 754 15.55 -40.74 9.86
C SER A 754 14.98 -41.64 10.97
N GLU A 755 15.05 -42.95 10.83
CA GLU A 755 14.49 -43.95 11.77
C GLU A 755 15.15 -43.88 13.17
N ILE A 756 16.42 -43.46 13.25
CA ILE A 756 17.16 -43.36 14.52
C ILE A 756 16.93 -42.03 15.24
N TYR A 757 16.27 -41.05 14.60
CA TYR A 757 16.07 -39.72 15.16
C TYR A 757 14.87 -39.62 16.12
N PRO A 758 14.88 -38.65 17.05
CA PRO A 758 13.71 -38.35 17.86
C PRO A 758 12.51 -37.97 17.01
N TYR A 759 11.32 -38.43 17.41
CA TYR A 759 10.07 -38.21 16.66
C TYR A 759 9.86 -36.74 16.22
N HIS A 760 10.08 -35.76 17.10
CA HIS A 760 9.93 -34.34 16.72
C HIS A 760 10.99 -33.81 15.75
N LEU A 761 12.20 -34.38 15.74
CA LEU A 761 13.20 -34.08 14.71
C LEU A 761 12.76 -34.66 13.36
N GLN A 762 12.20 -35.87 13.35
CA GLN A 762 11.64 -36.46 12.12
C GLN A 762 10.53 -35.57 11.54
N LEU A 763 9.58 -35.13 12.36
CA LEU A 763 8.50 -34.21 11.95
C LEU A 763 9.06 -32.95 11.28
N GLU A 764 10.02 -32.30 11.93
CA GLU A 764 10.61 -31.06 11.45
C GLU A 764 11.42 -31.27 10.17
N LEU A 765 12.13 -32.40 10.04
CA LEU A 765 12.89 -32.78 8.86
C LEU A 765 11.99 -32.99 7.63
N PHE A 766 10.92 -33.76 7.77
CA PHE A 766 9.99 -34.00 6.66
C PHE A 766 9.21 -32.74 6.30
N TYR A 767 8.78 -31.96 7.30
CA TYR A 767 8.18 -30.64 7.05
C TYR A 767 9.11 -29.68 6.31
N PHE A 768 10.43 -29.75 6.55
CA PHE A 768 11.41 -28.90 5.88
C PHE A 768 11.55 -29.22 4.38
N CYS A 769 11.17 -30.42 3.92
CA CYS A 769 11.31 -30.83 2.52
C CYS A 769 10.52 -29.95 1.55
N LYS A 770 9.45 -29.29 2.00
CA LYS A 770 8.69 -28.35 1.17
C LYS A 770 9.50 -27.16 0.65
N TYR A 771 10.62 -26.82 1.31
CA TYR A 771 11.53 -25.76 0.86
C TYR A 771 12.58 -26.27 -0.15
N CYS A 772 12.60 -27.58 -0.45
CA CYS A 772 13.57 -28.23 -1.32
C CYS A 772 13.04 -28.50 -2.74
N ARG A 773 11.88 -27.94 -3.12
CA ARG A 773 11.26 -28.18 -4.44
C ARG A 773 12.13 -27.74 -5.61
N ASP A 774 12.77 -26.57 -5.50
CA ASP A 774 13.54 -25.95 -6.59
C ASP A 774 15.03 -26.36 -6.60
N VAL A 775 15.37 -27.46 -5.94
CA VAL A 775 16.75 -27.97 -5.93
C VAL A 775 17.13 -28.49 -7.32
N GLY A 776 18.36 -28.21 -7.75
CA GLY A 776 18.87 -28.66 -9.04
C GLY A 776 19.09 -30.18 -9.14
N GLU A 777 18.96 -30.71 -10.35
CA GLU A 777 19.35 -32.08 -10.67
C GLU A 777 20.85 -32.32 -10.45
N PRO A 778 21.28 -33.51 -9.95
CA PRO A 778 20.51 -34.75 -9.74
C PRO A 778 19.87 -34.88 -8.34
N TYR A 779 20.00 -33.88 -7.47
CA TYR A 779 19.60 -34.00 -6.06
C TYR A 779 18.08 -34.04 -5.87
N HIS A 780 17.31 -33.45 -6.79
CA HIS A 780 15.84 -33.49 -6.78
C HIS A 780 15.31 -34.92 -6.89
N ASN A 781 15.73 -35.69 -7.90
CA ASN A 781 15.34 -37.10 -8.03
C ASN A 781 15.81 -37.93 -6.83
N TRP A 782 17.02 -37.69 -6.33
CA TRP A 782 17.53 -38.44 -5.18
C TRP A 782 16.74 -38.17 -3.89
N LEU A 783 16.29 -36.93 -3.68
CA LEU A 783 15.42 -36.58 -2.54
C LEU A 783 14.11 -37.38 -2.60
N ILE A 784 13.46 -37.44 -3.77
CA ILE A 784 12.22 -38.20 -3.97
C ILE A 784 12.45 -39.69 -3.67
N ASP A 785 13.48 -40.29 -4.27
CA ASP A 785 13.82 -41.71 -4.07
C ASP A 785 14.07 -42.05 -2.59
N VAL A 786 14.64 -41.11 -1.82
CA VAL A 786 14.94 -41.30 -0.40
C VAL A 786 13.68 -41.17 0.47
N LEU A 787 12.79 -40.24 0.14
CA LEU A 787 11.50 -40.09 0.81
C LEU A 787 10.60 -41.32 0.57
N GLU A 788 10.53 -41.82 -0.67
CA GLU A 788 9.78 -43.05 -1.01
C GLU A 788 10.29 -44.26 -0.22
N ARG A 789 11.61 -44.48 -0.19
CA ARG A 789 12.23 -45.54 0.62
C ARG A 789 11.98 -45.39 2.12
N SER A 790 11.70 -44.18 2.60
CA SER A 790 11.42 -43.93 4.01
C SER A 790 10.01 -44.39 4.43
N LEU A 791 9.06 -44.55 3.50
CA LEU A 791 7.72 -45.08 3.80
C LEU A 791 7.76 -46.51 4.36
N GLU A 792 8.78 -47.30 4.00
CA GLU A 792 8.96 -48.67 4.50
C GLU A 792 9.58 -48.71 5.91
N LYS A 793 10.19 -47.61 6.37
CA LYS A 793 10.92 -47.51 7.64
C LYS A 793 10.05 -47.00 8.80
N HIS A 794 8.93 -46.35 8.50
CA HIS A 794 8.15 -45.60 9.50
C HIS A 794 6.72 -46.14 9.66
N GLY A 795 6.08 -45.76 10.77
CA GLY A 795 4.69 -46.15 11.07
C GLY A 795 3.64 -45.31 10.33
N PRO A 796 2.36 -45.75 10.30
CA PRO A 796 1.30 -45.12 9.50
C PRO A 796 1.14 -43.61 9.70
N THR A 797 1.29 -43.11 10.93
CA THR A 797 1.19 -41.68 11.25
C THR A 797 2.31 -40.86 10.63
N MET A 798 3.55 -41.34 10.65
CA MET A 798 4.68 -40.65 10.06
C MET A 798 4.65 -40.78 8.53
N ASN A 799 4.18 -41.91 8.01
CA ASN A 799 4.01 -42.11 6.57
C ASN A 799 3.09 -41.05 5.93
N ALA A 800 2.03 -40.61 6.63
CA ALA A 800 1.19 -39.51 6.15
C ALA A 800 2.00 -38.22 5.89
N ILE A 801 2.93 -37.90 6.80
CA ILE A 801 3.78 -36.70 6.72
C ILE A 801 4.86 -36.86 5.64
N ILE A 802 5.41 -38.07 5.48
CA ILE A 802 6.35 -38.37 4.40
C ILE A 802 5.67 -38.23 3.04
N VAL A 803 4.42 -38.70 2.91
CA VAL A 803 3.63 -38.53 1.68
C VAL A 803 3.40 -37.04 1.36
N GLU A 804 3.09 -36.21 2.37
CA GLU A 804 3.03 -34.75 2.19
C GLU A 804 4.37 -34.17 1.73
N ALA A 805 5.50 -34.63 2.28
CA ALA A 805 6.83 -34.20 1.85
C ALA A 805 7.17 -34.62 0.41
N ILE A 806 6.79 -35.82 -0.03
CA ILE A 806 6.95 -36.28 -1.43
C ILE A 806 6.10 -35.40 -2.35
N ARG A 807 4.86 -35.09 -1.98
CA ARG A 807 3.99 -34.17 -2.72
C ARG A 807 4.62 -32.79 -2.85
N ASP A 808 5.04 -32.19 -1.73
CA ASP A 808 5.56 -30.82 -1.70
C ASP A 808 6.87 -30.66 -2.49
N THR A 809 7.60 -31.76 -2.71
CA THR A 809 8.80 -31.81 -3.57
C THR A 809 8.49 -32.11 -5.04
N GLY A 810 7.26 -32.46 -5.40
CA GLY A 810 6.82 -32.79 -6.76
C GLY A 810 6.96 -34.28 -7.15
N GLY A 811 7.15 -35.18 -6.18
CA GLY A 811 7.33 -36.61 -6.45
C GLY A 811 6.06 -37.35 -6.85
N LEU A 812 4.87 -36.85 -6.49
CA LEU A 812 3.58 -37.50 -6.78
C LEU A 812 2.98 -37.14 -8.15
N ASP A 813 3.61 -36.25 -8.92
CA ASP A 813 3.06 -35.74 -10.19
C ASP A 813 2.72 -36.87 -11.20
N LYS A 814 3.43 -38.01 -11.15
CA LYS A 814 3.18 -39.18 -12.03
C LYS A 814 2.12 -40.15 -11.47
N GLU A 815 1.94 -40.20 -10.16
CA GLU A 815 0.94 -41.07 -9.50
C GLU A 815 -0.45 -40.43 -9.48
N GLU A 816 -0.50 -39.10 -9.55
CA GLU A 816 -1.71 -38.31 -9.70
C GLU A 816 -2.57 -38.83 -10.87
N ASP A 817 -1.97 -39.10 -12.03
CA ASP A 817 -2.63 -39.64 -13.22
C ASP A 817 -3.35 -40.98 -12.98
N ASN A 818 -2.79 -41.86 -12.14
CA ASN A 818 -3.39 -43.17 -11.81
C ASN A 818 -4.53 -43.04 -10.80
N TYR A 819 -4.42 -42.09 -9.87
CA TYR A 819 -5.41 -41.87 -8.82
C TYR A 819 -6.66 -41.11 -9.32
N LEU A 820 -6.53 -40.34 -10.41
CA LEU A 820 -7.66 -39.68 -11.10
C LEU A 820 -8.82 -40.64 -11.44
N GLY A 821 -8.50 -41.87 -11.84
CA GLY A 821 -9.51 -42.89 -12.14
C GLY A 821 -10.37 -43.27 -10.93
N ILE A 822 -9.78 -43.28 -9.73
CA ILE A 822 -10.46 -43.58 -8.47
C ILE A 822 -11.35 -42.41 -8.07
N ILE A 823 -10.83 -41.17 -8.11
CA ILE A 823 -11.58 -39.95 -7.80
C ILE A 823 -12.85 -39.86 -8.68
N LYS A 824 -12.71 -40.14 -9.99
CA LYS A 824 -13.85 -40.16 -10.93
C LYS A 824 -14.92 -41.18 -10.54
N ALA A 825 -14.51 -42.39 -10.17
CA ALA A 825 -15.42 -43.44 -9.75
C ALA A 825 -16.16 -43.08 -8.43
N GLU A 826 -15.45 -42.48 -7.47
CA GLU A 826 -16.04 -42.01 -6.22
C GLU A 826 -17.05 -40.88 -6.45
N LEU A 827 -16.71 -39.90 -7.29
CA LEU A 827 -17.60 -38.81 -7.68
C LEU A 827 -18.86 -39.34 -8.38
N GLU A 828 -18.71 -40.27 -9.34
CA GLU A 828 -19.84 -40.87 -10.05
C GLU A 828 -20.75 -41.67 -9.11
N HIS A 829 -20.17 -42.43 -8.18
CA HIS A 829 -20.92 -43.15 -7.15
C HIS A 829 -21.71 -42.20 -6.22
N VAL A 830 -21.09 -41.11 -5.75
CA VAL A 830 -21.76 -40.13 -4.87
C VAL A 830 -22.88 -39.37 -5.60
N LEU A 831 -22.68 -39.04 -6.87
CA LEU A 831 -23.67 -38.32 -7.67
C LEU A 831 -24.86 -39.19 -8.10
N SER A 832 -24.68 -40.52 -8.16
CA SER A 832 -25.73 -41.48 -8.57
C SER A 832 -26.47 -42.13 -7.39
N SER A 833 -25.93 -42.05 -6.17
CA SER A 833 -26.49 -42.68 -4.97
C SER A 833 -27.14 -41.66 -4.03
N ASP A 834 -28.17 -42.09 -3.28
CA ASP A 834 -28.85 -41.26 -2.27
C ASP A 834 -28.77 -41.88 -0.87
N GLY A 835 -28.91 -41.05 0.16
CA GLY A 835 -28.92 -41.46 1.57
C GLY A 835 -27.78 -40.90 2.40
N VAL A 836 -27.85 -41.13 3.72
CA VAL A 836 -26.94 -40.53 4.72
C VAL A 836 -25.48 -40.91 4.47
N GLU A 837 -25.20 -42.16 4.10
CA GLU A 837 -23.83 -42.61 3.82
C GLU A 837 -23.26 -41.97 2.54
N SER A 838 -24.09 -41.77 1.52
CA SER A 838 -23.69 -41.03 0.31
C SER A 838 -23.42 -39.55 0.61
N ASP A 839 -24.23 -38.92 1.47
CA ASP A 839 -24.02 -37.52 1.88
C ASP A 839 -22.73 -37.38 2.72
N LYS A 840 -22.42 -38.33 3.62
CA LYS A 840 -21.14 -38.37 4.35
C LYS A 840 -19.93 -38.54 3.41
N LEU A 841 -20.05 -39.42 2.41
CA LEU A 841 -19.00 -39.61 1.41
C LEU A 841 -18.80 -38.34 0.57
N ALA A 842 -19.88 -37.63 0.23
CA ALA A 842 -19.79 -36.33 -0.43
C ALA A 842 -19.02 -35.29 0.40
N TRP A 843 -19.23 -35.28 1.71
CA TRP A 843 -18.46 -34.42 2.63
C TRP A 843 -16.98 -34.78 2.66
N LEU A 844 -16.65 -36.07 2.67
CA LEU A 844 -15.27 -36.55 2.61
C LEU A 844 -14.58 -36.12 1.29
N ILE A 845 -15.21 -36.39 0.14
CA ILE A 845 -14.70 -35.99 -1.17
C ILE A 845 -14.50 -34.47 -1.25
N TYR A 846 -15.45 -33.68 -0.74
CA TYR A 846 -15.31 -32.23 -0.69
C TYR A 846 -14.14 -31.80 0.21
N SER A 847 -13.96 -32.42 1.38
CA SER A 847 -12.89 -32.07 2.31
C SER A 847 -11.50 -32.45 1.76
N ASN A 848 -11.43 -33.54 1.00
CA ASN A 848 -10.19 -34.01 0.36
C ASN A 848 -9.59 -33.00 -0.64
N GLN A 849 -10.34 -32.00 -1.11
CA GLN A 849 -9.76 -30.91 -1.92
C GLN A 849 -8.87 -29.94 -1.11
N PHE A 850 -8.81 -30.11 0.22
CA PHE A 850 -8.02 -29.27 1.14
C PHE A 850 -7.12 -30.05 2.09
N ASP A 851 -7.40 -31.34 2.30
CA ASP A 851 -6.79 -32.17 3.34
C ASP A 851 -6.53 -33.59 2.79
N HIS A 852 -5.90 -33.67 1.61
CA HIS A 852 -5.53 -34.92 0.95
C HIS A 852 -4.24 -34.78 0.12
N PRO A 853 -3.40 -35.84 -0.02
CA PRO A 853 -2.22 -35.81 -0.88
C PRO A 853 -2.47 -35.43 -2.34
N PHE A 854 -3.67 -35.72 -2.86
CA PHE A 854 -4.12 -35.41 -4.23
C PHE A 854 -5.20 -34.31 -4.26
N GLU A 855 -5.12 -33.35 -3.34
CA GLU A 855 -6.09 -32.25 -3.21
C GLU A 855 -6.30 -31.46 -4.51
N SER A 856 -5.25 -31.25 -5.30
CA SER A 856 -5.28 -30.62 -6.63
C SER A 856 -6.20 -31.35 -7.60
N SER A 857 -6.06 -32.68 -7.66
CA SER A 857 -6.90 -33.55 -8.48
C SER A 857 -8.36 -33.56 -8.02
N TYR A 858 -8.62 -33.65 -6.72
CA TYR A 858 -9.98 -33.52 -6.19
C TYR A 858 -10.58 -32.16 -6.55
N TRP A 859 -9.83 -31.07 -6.36
CA TRP A 859 -10.26 -29.72 -6.69
C TRP A 859 -10.58 -29.58 -8.18
N GLN A 860 -9.70 -30.08 -9.06
CA GLN A 860 -9.86 -30.00 -10.50
C GLN A 860 -11.07 -30.81 -10.98
N GLU A 861 -11.17 -32.08 -10.58
CA GLU A 861 -12.28 -32.95 -10.99
C GLU A 861 -13.64 -32.44 -10.47
N ILE A 862 -13.69 -31.91 -9.24
CA ILE A 862 -14.90 -31.24 -8.72
C ILE A 862 -15.23 -30.00 -9.56
N ASN A 863 -14.25 -29.20 -9.97
CA ASN A 863 -14.46 -28.00 -10.76
C ASN A 863 -14.79 -28.27 -12.24
N ASP A 864 -14.39 -29.42 -12.77
CA ASP A 864 -14.68 -29.87 -14.13
C ASP A 864 -16.08 -30.49 -14.25
N LEU A 865 -16.73 -30.84 -13.14
CA LEU A 865 -18.15 -31.20 -13.12
C LEU A 865 -19.01 -30.05 -13.68
N ASP A 866 -20.10 -30.40 -14.37
CA ASP A 866 -21.08 -29.39 -14.76
C ASP A 866 -21.75 -28.76 -13.52
N THR A 867 -22.22 -27.52 -13.68
CA THR A 867 -22.80 -26.70 -12.60
C THR A 867 -23.92 -27.42 -11.83
N SER A 868 -24.70 -28.28 -12.49
CA SER A 868 -25.80 -29.01 -11.83
C SER A 868 -25.26 -30.14 -10.94
N LYS A 869 -24.27 -30.89 -11.41
CA LYS A 869 -23.60 -31.94 -10.61
C LYS A 869 -22.79 -31.35 -9.47
N GLN A 870 -22.10 -30.23 -9.67
CA GLN A 870 -21.40 -29.51 -8.60
C GLN A 870 -22.37 -29.09 -7.50
N LYS A 871 -23.48 -28.47 -7.89
CA LYS A 871 -24.51 -28.06 -6.93
C LYS A 871 -25.06 -29.25 -6.15
N LEU A 872 -25.34 -30.38 -6.81
CA LEU A 872 -25.79 -31.61 -6.16
C LEU A 872 -24.75 -32.13 -5.16
N LEU A 873 -23.48 -32.24 -5.57
CA LEU A 873 -22.38 -32.68 -4.71
C LEU A 873 -22.27 -31.79 -3.47
N PHE A 874 -22.27 -30.47 -3.63
CA PHE A 874 -22.15 -29.53 -2.52
C PHE A 874 -23.35 -29.58 -1.58
N MET A 875 -24.57 -29.76 -2.12
CA MET A 875 -25.76 -29.95 -1.29
C MET A 875 -25.68 -31.25 -0.46
N LYS A 876 -25.21 -32.34 -1.06
CA LYS A 876 -24.96 -33.61 -0.37
C LYS A 876 -23.88 -33.46 0.70
N ALA A 877 -22.75 -32.85 0.37
CA ALA A 877 -21.65 -32.60 1.30
C ALA A 877 -22.10 -31.76 2.51
N CYS A 878 -22.93 -30.73 2.29
CA CYS A 878 -23.43 -29.88 3.38
C CYS A 878 -24.40 -30.62 4.32
N ARG A 879 -25.16 -31.61 3.80
CA ARG A 879 -25.98 -32.51 4.63
C ARG A 879 -25.17 -33.56 5.39
N GLY A 880 -24.09 -34.05 4.77
CA GLY A 880 -23.20 -35.06 5.36
C GLY A 880 -22.16 -34.50 6.33
N ALA A 881 -21.97 -33.18 6.35
CA ALA A 881 -21.02 -32.50 7.22
C ALA A 881 -21.32 -32.76 8.70
N ASN A 882 -20.27 -32.99 9.49
CA ASN A 882 -20.37 -33.28 10.91
C ASN A 882 -19.92 -32.05 11.73
N VAL A 883 -20.63 -31.76 12.82
CA VAL A 883 -20.30 -30.71 13.79
C VAL A 883 -18.89 -30.90 14.38
N SER A 884 -18.44 -32.15 14.54
CA SER A 884 -17.10 -32.46 15.09
C SER A 884 -15.93 -32.19 14.14
N TYR A 885 -16.17 -32.10 12.83
CA TYR A 885 -15.13 -31.80 11.82
C TYR A 885 -15.75 -30.93 10.72
N SER A 886 -15.67 -29.61 10.92
CA SER A 886 -16.39 -28.60 10.13
C SER A 886 -15.48 -27.55 9.46
N PHE A 887 -14.15 -27.76 9.47
CA PHE A 887 -13.13 -26.79 9.02
C PHE A 887 -13.44 -26.15 7.65
N PHE A 888 -13.97 -26.93 6.70
CA PHE A 888 -14.22 -26.47 5.32
C PHE A 888 -15.68 -26.11 5.04
N LEU A 889 -16.56 -26.19 6.04
CA LEU A 889 -17.99 -26.00 5.88
C LEU A 889 -18.36 -24.54 5.59
N GLY A 890 -17.61 -23.58 6.16
CA GLY A 890 -17.79 -22.15 5.85
C GLY A 890 -17.59 -21.87 4.35
N THR A 891 -16.52 -22.39 3.76
CA THR A 891 -16.23 -22.31 2.32
C THR A 891 -17.33 -23.00 1.50
N LEU A 892 -17.79 -24.18 1.91
CA LEU A 892 -18.86 -24.91 1.24
C LEU A 892 -20.17 -24.12 1.19
N ILE A 893 -20.57 -23.51 2.31
CA ILE A 893 -21.79 -22.67 2.39
C ILE A 893 -21.71 -21.48 1.43
N ASN A 894 -20.53 -20.84 1.34
CA ASN A 894 -20.33 -19.73 0.40
C ASN A 894 -20.38 -20.21 -1.07
N ARG A 895 -19.73 -21.32 -1.42
CA ARG A 895 -19.80 -21.89 -2.78
C ARG A 895 -21.23 -22.30 -3.16
N LEU A 896 -22.02 -22.80 -2.21
CA LEU A 896 -23.44 -23.07 -2.44
C LEU A 896 -24.24 -21.79 -2.74
N ALA A 897 -23.88 -20.67 -2.11
CA ALA A 897 -24.52 -19.38 -2.34
C ALA A 897 -24.23 -18.83 -3.75
N ASP A 898 -23.05 -19.11 -4.31
CA ASP A 898 -22.64 -18.59 -5.63
C ASP A 898 -23.52 -19.09 -6.78
N PHE A 899 -24.22 -20.22 -6.61
CA PHE A 899 -25.23 -20.68 -7.58
C PHE A 899 -26.45 -19.75 -7.67
N ASN A 900 -26.64 -18.84 -6.71
CA ASN A 900 -27.80 -17.94 -6.62
C ASN A 900 -29.16 -18.67 -6.71
N ASP A 901 -29.21 -19.92 -6.23
CA ASP A 901 -30.41 -20.75 -6.26
C ASP A 901 -30.98 -20.94 -4.86
N PRO A 902 -32.19 -20.42 -4.56
CA PRO A 902 -32.84 -20.57 -3.26
C PRO A 902 -33.02 -22.03 -2.78
N SER A 903 -32.99 -23.02 -3.67
CA SER A 903 -33.14 -24.42 -3.30
C SER A 903 -32.00 -24.95 -2.42
N VAL A 904 -30.83 -24.30 -2.43
CA VAL A 904 -29.69 -24.70 -1.59
C VAL A 904 -29.92 -24.39 -0.11
N CYS A 905 -30.82 -23.45 0.21
CA CYS A 905 -31.01 -23.00 1.59
C CYS A 905 -31.53 -24.11 2.52
N SER A 906 -32.19 -25.16 1.99
CA SER A 906 -32.67 -26.28 2.81
C SER A 906 -31.54 -26.99 3.55
N VAL A 907 -30.32 -27.01 2.99
CA VAL A 907 -29.15 -27.64 3.62
C VAL A 907 -28.33 -26.67 4.47
N ILE A 908 -28.50 -25.36 4.27
CA ILE A 908 -27.79 -24.30 5.00
C ILE A 908 -28.53 -23.91 6.29
N ILE A 909 -29.86 -23.92 6.27
CA ILE A 909 -30.74 -23.55 7.40
C ILE A 909 -30.32 -24.15 8.75
N PRO A 910 -29.99 -25.46 8.87
CA PRO A 910 -29.60 -26.05 10.15
C PRO A 910 -28.42 -25.33 10.83
N TRP A 911 -27.49 -24.80 10.04
CA TRP A 911 -26.28 -24.11 10.49
C TRP A 911 -26.52 -22.68 10.99
N THR A 912 -27.77 -22.20 10.97
CA THR A 912 -28.18 -20.94 11.63
C THR A 912 -28.50 -21.11 13.13
N SER A 913 -28.46 -22.34 13.64
CA SER A 913 -28.70 -22.63 15.05
C SER A 913 -27.47 -22.28 15.91
N LEU A 914 -27.69 -21.97 17.18
CA LEU A 914 -26.60 -21.71 18.14
C LEU A 914 -25.55 -22.84 18.11
N PRO A 915 -24.25 -22.52 17.95
CA PRO A 915 -23.20 -23.52 18.00
C PRO A 915 -23.04 -24.08 19.44
N GLY A 916 -22.70 -25.36 19.57
CA GLY A 916 -22.44 -25.94 20.90
C GLY A 916 -21.28 -25.25 21.61
N GLU A 917 -21.36 -25.12 22.94
CA GLU A 917 -20.29 -24.50 23.74
C GLU A 917 -19.05 -25.39 23.88
N ASP A 918 -19.20 -26.71 23.73
CA ASP A 918 -18.14 -27.73 23.86
C ASP A 918 -17.53 -28.18 22.50
N VAL A 919 -17.43 -27.27 21.52
CA VAL A 919 -16.86 -27.59 20.21
C VAL A 919 -15.33 -27.59 20.21
N PHE A 920 -14.73 -28.54 19.48
CA PHE A 920 -13.27 -28.67 19.34
C PHE A 920 -12.62 -27.42 18.71
N SER A 921 -13.28 -26.79 17.74
CA SER A 921 -12.84 -25.54 17.12
C SER A 921 -13.94 -24.46 17.19
N PRO A 922 -13.91 -23.61 18.24
CA PRO A 922 -14.85 -22.51 18.40
C PRO A 922 -14.86 -21.51 17.23
N GLN A 923 -13.71 -21.28 16.58
CA GLN A 923 -13.57 -20.30 15.50
C GLN A 923 -14.38 -20.72 14.27
N VAL A 924 -14.21 -21.97 13.86
CA VAL A 924 -14.90 -22.57 12.71
C VAL A 924 -16.41 -22.61 12.97
N ALA A 925 -16.82 -22.97 14.19
CA ALA A 925 -18.24 -23.01 14.55
C ALA A 925 -18.93 -21.64 14.42
N ILE A 926 -18.27 -20.57 14.88
CA ILE A 926 -18.77 -19.20 14.74
C ILE A 926 -18.74 -18.75 13.27
N GLU A 927 -17.72 -19.14 12.50
CA GLU A 927 -17.65 -18.82 11.08
C GLU A 927 -18.81 -19.43 10.29
N VAL A 928 -19.08 -20.71 10.51
CA VAL A 928 -20.19 -21.44 9.90
C VAL A 928 -21.53 -20.79 10.26
N PHE A 929 -21.73 -20.46 11.54
CA PHE A 929 -22.92 -19.76 12.03
C PHE A 929 -23.14 -18.41 11.33
N VAL A 930 -22.09 -17.59 11.22
CA VAL A 930 -22.16 -16.28 10.55
C VAL A 930 -22.40 -16.43 9.05
N ASN A 931 -21.63 -17.29 8.36
CA ASN A 931 -21.76 -17.55 6.92
C ASN A 931 -23.18 -18.02 6.56
N ALA A 932 -23.79 -18.90 7.36
CA ALA A 932 -25.15 -19.35 7.14
C ALA A 932 -26.15 -18.18 7.18
N HIS A 933 -26.04 -17.27 8.15
CA HIS A 933 -26.89 -16.08 8.23
C HIS A 933 -26.67 -15.11 7.07
N GLU A 934 -25.41 -14.87 6.68
CA GLU A 934 -25.08 -14.02 5.53
C GLU A 934 -25.70 -14.56 4.25
N VAL A 935 -25.54 -15.86 3.97
CA VAL A 935 -26.03 -16.50 2.75
C VAL A 935 -27.55 -16.49 2.68
N LEU A 936 -28.27 -16.79 3.77
CA LEU A 936 -29.73 -16.64 3.79
C LEU A 936 -30.15 -15.19 3.49
N GLY A 937 -29.40 -14.21 4.01
CA GLY A 937 -29.62 -12.79 3.73
C GLY A 937 -29.45 -12.47 2.24
N ARG A 938 -28.34 -12.92 1.63
CA ARG A 938 -28.04 -12.70 0.21
C ARG A 938 -29.09 -13.35 -0.71
N LEU A 939 -29.54 -14.56 -0.39
CA LEU A 939 -30.54 -15.31 -1.17
C LEU A 939 -31.98 -14.89 -0.86
N GLY A 940 -32.18 -13.99 0.10
CA GLY A 940 -33.48 -13.47 0.46
C GLY A 940 -34.42 -14.48 1.14
N ILE A 941 -33.87 -15.52 1.77
CA ILE A 941 -34.63 -16.57 2.46
C ILE A 941 -34.85 -16.22 3.93
N PRO A 942 -36.10 -16.28 4.45
CA PRO A 942 -36.37 -16.00 5.86
C PRO A 942 -35.56 -16.89 6.80
N ILE A 943 -34.98 -16.28 7.84
CA ILE A 943 -34.33 -17.04 8.92
C ILE A 943 -35.38 -17.85 9.70
N PRO A 944 -35.09 -19.11 10.08
CA PRO A 944 -35.98 -19.89 10.92
C PRO A 944 -36.28 -19.19 12.27
N ALA A 945 -37.53 -19.29 12.71
CA ALA A 945 -37.96 -18.76 14.02
C ALA A 945 -37.30 -19.50 15.19
N TYR A 946 -37.00 -20.79 15.03
CA TYR A 946 -36.31 -21.61 16.02
C TYR A 946 -34.87 -21.86 15.59
N ARG A 947 -33.91 -21.35 16.36
CA ARG A 947 -32.45 -21.47 16.12
C ARG A 947 -31.72 -21.94 17.39
N GLY A 948 -32.42 -22.73 18.21
CA GLY A 948 -32.06 -23.02 19.59
C GLY A 948 -32.87 -22.17 20.58
N LYS A 949 -32.85 -22.57 21.85
CA LYS A 949 -33.50 -21.82 22.93
C LYS A 949 -32.41 -21.09 23.72
N PRO A 950 -32.32 -19.75 23.64
CA PRO A 950 -31.31 -19.02 24.40
C PRO A 950 -31.58 -19.22 25.91
N VAL A 951 -30.53 -19.60 26.63
CA VAL A 951 -30.54 -19.80 28.09
C VAL A 951 -29.76 -18.70 28.78
N THR A 952 -28.69 -18.22 28.14
CA THR A 952 -27.78 -17.21 28.66
C THR A 952 -27.90 -15.87 27.91
N SER A 953 -27.36 -14.80 28.51
CA SER A 953 -27.26 -13.51 27.82
C SER A 953 -26.28 -13.52 26.65
N THR A 954 -25.35 -14.46 26.58
CA THR A 954 -24.43 -14.62 25.45
C THR A 954 -25.14 -15.29 24.27
N ASP A 955 -26.06 -16.23 24.53
CA ASP A 955 -26.91 -16.87 23.52
C ASP A 955 -27.82 -15.85 22.81
N ASP A 956 -28.51 -15.04 23.62
CA ASP A 956 -29.40 -13.98 23.14
C ASP A 956 -28.65 -13.03 22.19
N VAL A 957 -27.43 -12.62 22.59
CA VAL A 957 -26.65 -11.68 21.78
C VAL A 957 -26.05 -12.35 20.55
N LEU A 958 -25.63 -13.63 20.60
CA LEU A 958 -25.10 -14.33 19.43
C LEU A 958 -26.17 -14.52 18.36
N LEU A 959 -27.39 -14.88 18.75
CA LEU A 959 -28.54 -14.92 17.84
C LEU A 959 -28.84 -13.55 17.24
N ALA A 960 -28.80 -12.49 18.06
CA ALA A 960 -28.98 -11.12 17.59
C ALA A 960 -27.88 -10.71 16.59
N CYS A 961 -26.61 -11.03 16.84
CA CYS A 961 -25.53 -10.80 15.89
C CYS A 961 -25.75 -11.56 14.57
N GLY A 962 -26.19 -12.81 14.62
CA GLY A 962 -26.59 -13.57 13.43
C GLY A 962 -27.69 -12.90 12.62
N GLU A 963 -28.74 -12.39 13.29
CA GLU A 963 -29.79 -11.60 12.63
C GLU A 963 -29.26 -10.32 11.99
N LEU A 964 -28.36 -9.60 12.68
CA LEU A 964 -27.75 -8.39 12.15
C LEU A 964 -26.94 -8.68 10.88
N TYR A 965 -26.18 -9.78 10.83
CA TYR A 965 -25.47 -10.23 9.63
C TYR A 965 -26.41 -10.61 8.49
N TYR A 966 -27.52 -11.28 8.79
CA TYR A 966 -28.56 -11.58 7.80
C TYR A 966 -29.12 -10.30 7.17
N TRP A 967 -29.53 -9.32 7.99
CA TRP A 967 -30.14 -8.09 7.49
C TRP A 967 -29.18 -7.18 6.74
N ILE A 968 -27.89 -7.16 7.10
CA ILE A 968 -26.86 -6.44 6.33
C ILE A 968 -26.71 -7.03 4.91
N ASN A 969 -26.99 -8.32 4.74
CA ASN A 969 -26.84 -9.02 3.47
C ASN A 969 -28.11 -9.06 2.61
N ARG A 970 -29.24 -8.59 3.15
CA ARG A 970 -30.49 -8.41 2.41
C ARG A 970 -30.39 -7.23 1.43
N SER A 971 -30.68 -7.48 0.16
CA SER A 971 -30.62 -6.48 -0.90
C SER A 971 -31.74 -5.43 -0.82
N ASP A 972 -32.84 -5.75 -0.16
CA ASP A 972 -34.00 -4.87 0.05
C ASP A 972 -33.91 -3.99 1.31
N VAL A 973 -32.80 -4.06 2.06
CA VAL A 973 -32.54 -3.21 3.23
C VAL A 973 -31.44 -2.21 2.92
N GLU A 974 -31.80 -0.98 2.57
CA GLU A 974 -30.83 0.07 2.20
C GLU A 974 -30.05 0.62 3.41
N ASN A 975 -30.71 0.84 4.55
CA ASN A 975 -30.10 1.37 5.78
C ASN A 975 -30.32 0.43 6.98
N PRO A 976 -29.48 -0.61 7.17
CA PRO A 976 -29.62 -1.57 8.25
C PRO A 976 -29.63 -0.94 9.66
N GLN A 977 -28.81 0.09 9.90
CA GLN A 977 -28.67 0.81 11.17
C GLN A 977 -30.01 1.36 11.69
N GLU A 978 -30.87 1.85 10.80
CA GLU A 978 -32.13 2.52 11.14
C GLU A 978 -33.37 1.66 10.85
N SER A 979 -33.19 0.51 10.18
CA SER A 979 -34.28 -0.38 9.80
C SER A 979 -35.08 -0.88 11.00
N SER A 980 -36.40 -0.97 10.82
CA SER A 980 -37.31 -1.61 11.79
C SER A 980 -37.05 -3.13 11.88
N HIS A 981 -36.55 -3.75 10.81
CA HIS A 981 -36.23 -5.17 10.77
C HIS A 981 -35.11 -5.56 11.74
N THR A 982 -34.18 -4.64 12.00
CA THR A 982 -33.02 -4.87 12.88
C THR A 982 -33.29 -4.44 14.33
N LEU A 983 -34.43 -3.77 14.60
CA LEU A 983 -34.70 -3.13 15.88
C LEU A 983 -34.62 -4.10 17.07
N THR A 984 -35.19 -5.29 16.95
CA THR A 984 -35.18 -6.29 18.02
C THR A 984 -33.77 -6.76 18.35
N ALA A 985 -32.98 -7.16 17.35
CA ALA A 985 -31.58 -7.55 17.54
C ALA A 985 -30.75 -6.40 18.13
N ARG A 986 -30.95 -5.18 17.63
CA ARG A 986 -30.31 -3.97 18.15
C ARG A 986 -30.65 -3.71 19.63
N GLN A 987 -31.90 -3.93 20.04
CA GLN A 987 -32.33 -3.80 21.44
C GLN A 987 -31.75 -4.88 22.34
N ILE A 988 -31.54 -6.10 21.84
CA ILE A 988 -30.89 -7.19 22.59
C ILE A 988 -29.43 -6.81 22.91
N LEU A 989 -28.66 -6.35 21.91
CA LEU A 989 -27.29 -5.87 22.13
C LEU A 989 -27.26 -4.71 23.14
N MET A 990 -28.23 -3.80 23.07
CA MET A 990 -28.31 -2.68 24.01
C MET A 990 -28.68 -3.13 25.44
N LYS A 991 -29.61 -4.08 25.58
CA LYS A 991 -30.02 -4.65 26.87
C LYS A 991 -28.85 -5.33 27.58
N HIS A 992 -27.97 -5.97 26.83
CA HIS A 992 -26.82 -6.71 27.33
C HIS A 992 -25.48 -6.01 27.07
N ALA A 993 -25.49 -4.69 26.87
CA ALA A 993 -24.30 -3.89 26.56
C ALA A 993 -23.24 -3.95 27.67
N ARG A 994 -23.68 -4.08 28.93
CA ARG A 994 -22.82 -4.11 30.11
C ARG A 994 -22.18 -5.46 30.41
N CYS A 995 -22.67 -6.57 29.85
CA CYS A 995 -22.23 -7.90 30.27
C CYS A 995 -21.75 -8.81 29.13
N SER A 996 -22.47 -8.96 28.01
CA SER A 996 -22.11 -9.98 27.00
C SER A 996 -21.88 -9.43 25.60
N SER A 997 -22.41 -8.25 25.28
CA SER A 997 -22.59 -7.88 23.87
C SER A 997 -21.29 -7.62 23.13
N ILE A 998 -20.31 -7.03 23.81
CA ILE A 998 -19.02 -6.69 23.23
C ILE A 998 -18.12 -7.92 23.03
N GLY A 999 -18.19 -8.90 23.94
CA GLY A 999 -17.50 -10.18 23.78
C GLY A 999 -18.02 -10.93 22.55
N VAL A 1000 -19.35 -11.03 22.40
CA VAL A 1000 -19.97 -11.65 21.21
C VAL A 1000 -19.70 -10.86 19.93
N LEU A 1001 -19.68 -9.53 20.00
CA LEU A 1001 -19.33 -8.69 18.86
C LEU A 1001 -17.87 -8.94 18.43
N GLN A 1002 -16.93 -9.05 19.36
CA GLN A 1002 -15.53 -9.40 19.05
C GLN A 1002 -15.44 -10.79 18.42
N LEU A 1003 -16.11 -11.76 19.04
CA LEU A 1003 -16.14 -13.16 18.60
C LEU A 1003 -16.57 -13.26 17.14
N THR A 1004 -17.66 -12.58 16.78
CA THR A 1004 -18.24 -12.62 15.43
C THR A 1004 -17.57 -11.68 14.40
N THR A 1005 -16.69 -10.78 14.84
CA THR A 1005 -15.99 -9.81 13.96
C THR A 1005 -14.50 -10.17 13.76
N SER A 1006 -13.97 -11.17 14.48
CA SER A 1006 -12.53 -11.45 14.47
C SER A 1006 -11.98 -11.80 13.07
N GLN A 1007 -10.78 -11.28 12.75
CA GLN A 1007 -10.12 -11.41 11.43
C GLN A 1007 -9.89 -12.86 10.96
N PHE A 1008 -9.90 -13.84 11.88
CA PHE A 1008 -9.76 -15.26 11.54
C PHE A 1008 -10.97 -15.84 10.80
N LEU A 1009 -12.12 -15.14 10.81
CA LEU A 1009 -13.35 -15.63 10.18
C LEU A 1009 -13.50 -15.21 8.71
N SER A 1010 -12.53 -14.47 8.14
CA SER A 1010 -12.56 -13.96 6.77
C SER A 1010 -11.14 -13.92 6.20
N SER A 1011 -10.73 -14.98 5.50
CA SER A 1011 -9.46 -15.03 4.76
C SER A 1011 -9.41 -14.08 3.56
N ASN A 1012 -10.57 -13.62 3.05
CA ASN A 1012 -10.66 -12.90 1.77
C ASN A 1012 -11.00 -11.39 1.90
N GLY A 1013 -11.21 -10.87 3.12
CA GLY A 1013 -11.50 -9.45 3.37
C GLY A 1013 -12.86 -8.94 2.83
N THR A 1014 -13.74 -9.82 2.36
CA THR A 1014 -15.03 -9.46 1.73
C THR A 1014 -16.22 -9.42 2.69
N ARG A 1015 -16.06 -9.86 3.94
CA ARG A 1015 -17.14 -9.86 4.94
C ARG A 1015 -17.52 -8.44 5.35
N LYS A 1016 -18.83 -8.16 5.40
CA LYS A 1016 -19.37 -6.90 5.89
C LYS A 1016 -19.27 -6.83 7.42
N SER A 1017 -18.59 -5.82 7.96
CA SER A 1017 -18.40 -5.65 9.42
C SER A 1017 -19.66 -5.15 10.12
N LEU A 1018 -20.06 -5.77 11.24
CA LEU A 1018 -21.15 -5.25 12.08
C LEU A 1018 -20.83 -3.85 12.63
N ILE A 1019 -19.55 -3.54 12.87
CA ILE A 1019 -19.11 -2.23 13.39
C ILE A 1019 -19.40 -1.12 12.37
N ASP A 1020 -19.25 -1.42 11.07
CA ASP A 1020 -19.40 -0.43 10.00
C ASP A 1020 -20.86 -0.18 9.62
N PHE A 1021 -21.70 -1.22 9.75
CA PHE A 1021 -23.12 -1.15 9.43
C PHE A 1021 -24.02 -0.84 10.64
N TYR A 1022 -23.52 -1.02 11.88
CA TYR A 1022 -24.21 -0.65 13.12
C TYR A 1022 -23.35 0.23 14.07
N PRO A 1023 -22.64 1.27 13.58
CA PRO A 1023 -21.68 2.04 14.37
C PRO A 1023 -22.24 2.62 15.67
N LEU A 1024 -23.50 3.07 15.71
CA LEU A 1024 -24.07 3.69 16.92
C LEU A 1024 -24.16 2.69 18.09
N ILE A 1025 -24.51 1.44 17.80
CA ILE A 1025 -24.66 0.40 18.83
C ILE A 1025 -23.30 -0.14 19.21
N SER A 1026 -22.43 -0.41 18.23
CA SER A 1026 -21.07 -0.85 18.50
C SER A 1026 -20.33 0.16 19.40
N LEU A 1027 -20.42 1.45 19.10
CA LEU A 1027 -19.83 2.51 19.93
C LEU A 1027 -20.46 2.54 21.33
N ARG A 1028 -21.79 2.44 21.44
CA ARG A 1028 -22.46 2.48 22.74
C ARG A 1028 -22.13 1.26 23.61
N VAL A 1029 -22.10 0.08 23.02
CA VAL A 1029 -21.70 -1.18 23.68
C VAL A 1029 -20.24 -1.11 24.12
N ALA A 1030 -19.34 -0.59 23.28
CA ALA A 1030 -17.94 -0.37 23.65
C ALA A 1030 -17.78 0.62 24.83
N ARG A 1031 -18.58 1.70 24.87
CA ARG A 1031 -18.58 2.65 26.00
C ARG A 1031 -19.03 1.99 27.31
N GLU A 1032 -20.13 1.22 27.29
CA GLU A 1032 -20.61 0.51 28.48
C GLU A 1032 -19.62 -0.55 28.96
N MET A 1033 -18.94 -1.24 28.05
CA MET A 1033 -17.88 -2.20 28.37
C MET A 1033 -16.77 -1.58 29.22
N ILE A 1034 -16.27 -0.39 28.84
CA ILE A 1034 -15.20 0.30 29.59
C ILE A 1034 -15.64 0.64 31.02
N ILE A 1035 -16.93 0.90 31.22
CA ILE A 1035 -17.52 1.24 32.53
C ILE A 1035 -17.77 -0.01 33.37
N ALA A 1036 -18.22 -1.12 32.76
CA ALA A 1036 -18.67 -2.34 33.43
C ALA A 1036 -17.75 -3.55 33.17
N LYS A 1037 -16.43 -3.36 33.31
CA LYS A 1037 -15.42 -4.40 32.99
C LYS A 1037 -15.64 -5.70 33.78
N GLU A 1038 -15.99 -5.62 35.06
CA GLU A 1038 -16.13 -6.79 35.93
C GLU A 1038 -17.44 -7.56 35.73
N GLU A 1039 -18.38 -7.03 34.94
CA GLU A 1039 -19.67 -7.67 34.66
C GLU A 1039 -19.65 -8.53 33.38
N GLN A 1040 -18.48 -8.67 32.73
CA GLN A 1040 -18.37 -9.35 31.44
C GLN A 1040 -18.51 -10.87 31.54
N VAL A 1041 -19.33 -11.43 30.65
CA VAL A 1041 -19.53 -12.88 30.46
C VAL A 1041 -19.29 -13.24 29.00
N PHE A 1042 -18.72 -14.43 28.78
CA PHE A 1042 -18.26 -14.89 27.48
C PHE A 1042 -19.01 -16.13 27.02
N TYR A 1043 -19.17 -16.30 25.70
CA TYR A 1043 -19.88 -17.43 25.13
C TYR A 1043 -19.10 -18.75 25.34
N PHE A 1044 -17.79 -18.74 25.10
CA PHE A 1044 -16.93 -19.89 25.38
C PHE A 1044 -16.18 -19.72 26.70
N GLN A 1045 -16.30 -20.69 27.61
CA GLN A 1045 -15.69 -20.62 28.95
C GLN A 1045 -14.17 -20.92 28.97
N HIS A 1046 -13.62 -21.48 27.89
CA HIS A 1046 -12.23 -21.92 27.82
C HIS A 1046 -11.49 -21.41 26.56
N GLY A 1047 -10.71 -20.33 26.73
CA GLY A 1047 -9.46 -20.16 25.99
C GLY A 1047 -9.47 -19.49 24.61
N PHE A 1048 -10.61 -19.11 24.04
CA PHE A 1048 -10.62 -18.48 22.71
C PHE A 1048 -10.90 -16.97 22.76
N ARG A 1049 -9.87 -16.11 22.83
CA ARG A 1049 -9.90 -14.62 22.72
C ARG A 1049 -11.00 -13.87 23.49
N ASP A 1050 -11.79 -14.56 24.28
CA ASP A 1050 -12.90 -14.09 25.08
C ASP A 1050 -12.38 -13.93 26.50
N ASN A 1051 -11.54 -12.92 26.67
CA ASN A 1051 -11.08 -12.51 27.99
C ASN A 1051 -11.25 -11.01 28.14
N ILE A 1052 -11.30 -10.56 29.38
CA ILE A 1052 -11.56 -9.16 29.69
C ILE A 1052 -10.54 -8.22 29.02
N ARG A 1053 -9.28 -8.64 28.91
CA ARG A 1053 -8.21 -7.83 28.33
C ARG A 1053 -8.41 -7.63 26.82
N SER A 1054 -8.63 -8.70 26.06
CA SER A 1054 -8.84 -8.63 24.61
C SER A 1054 -10.09 -7.84 24.25
N VAL A 1055 -11.17 -8.01 25.02
CA VAL A 1055 -12.44 -7.31 24.83
C VAL A 1055 -12.33 -5.82 25.19
N THR A 1056 -11.54 -5.48 26.22
CA THR A 1056 -11.24 -4.08 26.56
C THR A 1056 -10.47 -3.41 25.42
N ILE A 1057 -9.42 -4.05 24.91
CA ILE A 1057 -8.62 -3.53 23.80
C ILE A 1057 -9.50 -3.31 22.57
N PHE A 1058 -10.35 -4.28 22.23
CA PHE A 1058 -11.30 -4.16 21.12
C PHE A 1058 -12.28 -3.00 21.30
N SER A 1059 -12.77 -2.79 22.52
CA SER A 1059 -13.65 -1.65 22.85
C SER A 1059 -12.94 -0.31 22.67
N ILE A 1060 -11.70 -0.18 23.14
CA ILE A 1060 -10.88 1.02 22.96
C ILE A 1060 -10.64 1.29 21.47
N GLN A 1061 -10.38 0.26 20.68
CA GLN A 1061 -10.21 0.37 19.23
C GLN A 1061 -11.49 0.84 18.52
N ILE A 1062 -12.67 0.33 18.93
CA ILE A 1062 -13.97 0.78 18.42
C ILE A 1062 -14.19 2.26 18.77
N ILE A 1063 -13.96 2.67 20.02
CA ILE A 1063 -14.08 4.07 20.44
C ILE A 1063 -13.09 4.94 19.66
N GLY A 1064 -11.85 4.50 19.50
CA GLY A 1064 -10.85 5.20 18.68
C GLY A 1064 -11.26 5.37 17.22
N ARG A 1065 -11.98 4.41 16.64
CA ARG A 1065 -12.44 4.44 15.24
C ARG A 1065 -13.73 5.25 15.03
N LEU A 1066 -14.70 5.11 15.92
CA LEU A 1066 -16.05 5.66 15.76
C LEU A 1066 -16.39 6.82 16.70
N GLY A 1067 -15.62 6.99 17.78
CA GLY A 1067 -15.86 7.98 18.82
C GLY A 1067 -15.54 9.42 18.40
N ASP A 1068 -15.93 10.34 19.27
CA ASP A 1068 -15.87 11.79 19.10
C ASP A 1068 -15.19 12.49 20.30
N GLU A 1069 -15.24 13.82 20.34
CA GLU A 1069 -14.61 14.61 21.41
C GLU A 1069 -15.12 14.24 22.83
N THR A 1070 -16.36 13.75 22.95
CA THR A 1070 -16.95 13.36 24.24
C THR A 1070 -16.32 12.10 24.83
N ASP A 1071 -15.67 11.29 24.01
CA ASP A 1071 -14.97 10.07 24.44
C ASP A 1071 -13.56 10.33 24.97
N LEU A 1072 -12.98 11.49 24.69
CA LEU A 1072 -11.60 11.81 25.07
C LEU A 1072 -11.38 11.74 26.59
N LEU A 1073 -12.37 12.16 27.40
CA LEU A 1073 -12.26 12.07 28.85
C LEU A 1073 -12.23 10.61 29.33
N LEU A 1074 -13.05 9.74 28.73
CA LEU A 1074 -13.10 8.32 29.05
C LEU A 1074 -11.77 7.64 28.72
N LEU A 1075 -11.20 7.94 27.54
CA LEU A 1075 -9.91 7.40 27.10
C LEU A 1075 -8.74 7.95 27.91
N ASN A 1076 -8.75 9.24 28.26
CA ASN A 1076 -7.71 9.86 29.07
C ASN A 1076 -7.55 9.19 30.44
N ASN A 1077 -8.65 8.76 31.05
CA ASN A 1077 -8.61 8.02 32.32
C ASN A 1077 -7.93 6.64 32.20
N LEU A 1078 -7.75 6.13 30.98
CA LEU A 1078 -7.07 4.85 30.71
C LEU A 1078 -5.62 5.03 30.28
N CYS A 1079 -5.15 6.25 29.96
CA CYS A 1079 -3.81 6.47 29.41
C CYS A 1079 -2.67 6.07 30.37
N ASP A 1080 -2.93 6.06 31.67
CA ASP A 1080 -1.96 5.65 32.70
C ASP A 1080 -2.09 4.17 33.11
N ASP A 1081 -3.06 3.44 32.53
CA ASP A 1081 -3.22 2.01 32.78
C ASP A 1081 -2.14 1.21 32.05
N GLU A 1082 -1.36 0.41 32.78
CA GLU A 1082 -0.24 -0.39 32.24
C GLU A 1082 -0.64 -1.31 31.07
N LYS A 1083 -1.87 -1.84 31.07
CA LYS A 1083 -2.34 -2.80 30.07
C LYS A 1083 -3.04 -2.13 28.90
N PHE A 1084 -3.71 -1.00 29.13
CA PHE A 1084 -4.62 -0.38 28.16
C PHE A 1084 -4.17 0.99 27.66
N GLY A 1085 -3.24 1.65 28.34
CA GLY A 1085 -2.87 3.04 28.09
C GLY A 1085 -2.34 3.30 26.69
N THR A 1086 -1.53 2.40 26.14
CA THR A 1086 -1.02 2.51 24.76
C THR A 1086 -2.17 2.52 23.74
N PHE A 1087 -3.17 1.66 23.94
CA PHE A 1087 -4.34 1.59 23.06
C PHE A 1087 -5.23 2.82 23.21
N ALA A 1088 -5.40 3.32 24.45
CA ALA A 1088 -6.18 4.53 24.72
C ALA A 1088 -5.53 5.77 24.09
N PHE A 1089 -4.20 5.87 24.17
CA PHE A 1089 -3.44 6.96 23.56
C PHE A 1089 -3.53 6.95 22.02
N ASP A 1090 -3.43 5.77 21.40
CA ASP A 1090 -3.66 5.62 19.96
C ASP A 1090 -5.11 5.96 19.55
N ALA A 1091 -6.10 5.57 20.36
CA ALA A 1091 -7.50 5.91 20.13
C ALA A 1091 -7.73 7.43 20.17
N ILE A 1092 -7.12 8.15 21.13
CA ILE A 1092 -7.18 9.61 21.19
C ILE A 1092 -6.57 10.26 19.94
N ARG A 1093 -5.40 9.77 19.50
CA ARG A 1093 -4.74 10.22 18.26
C ARG A 1093 -5.67 10.13 17.05
N LYS A 1094 -6.39 9.01 16.93
CA LYS A 1094 -7.35 8.76 15.84
C LYS A 1094 -8.56 9.70 15.92
N ILE A 1095 -9.07 10.01 17.11
CA ILE A 1095 -10.16 10.96 17.28
C ILE A 1095 -9.70 12.38 16.92
N GLU A 1096 -8.58 12.86 17.46
CA GLU A 1096 -8.08 14.22 17.21
C GLU A 1096 -7.73 14.45 15.72
N SER A 1097 -7.11 13.47 15.06
CA SER A 1097 -6.80 13.56 13.63
C SER A 1097 -8.07 13.69 12.76
N ARG A 1098 -9.17 13.00 13.12
CA ARG A 1098 -10.47 13.18 12.46
C ARG A 1098 -11.07 14.56 12.74
N LEU A 1099 -10.95 15.08 13.96
CA LEU A 1099 -11.45 16.41 14.30
C LEU A 1099 -10.69 17.53 13.57
N ILE A 1100 -9.40 17.34 13.26
CA ILE A 1100 -8.60 18.32 12.53
C ILE A 1100 -8.95 18.33 11.03
N SER A 1101 -9.34 17.19 10.44
CA SER A 1101 -9.71 17.07 9.02
C SER A 1101 -11.14 17.52 8.71
N SER A 1102 -12.00 17.70 9.73
CA SER A 1102 -13.37 18.20 9.54
C SER A 1102 -13.49 19.74 9.47
N PHE A 1103 -12.38 20.48 9.66
CA PHE A 1103 -12.28 21.93 9.45
C PHE A 1103 -11.51 22.22 8.17
#